data_AF-A0A0M8PA58-F1
#
_entry.id   AF-A0A0M8PA58-F1
#
_cell.length_a   1.000
_cell.length_b   1.000
_cell.length_c   1.000
_cell.angle_alpha   90.00
_cell.angle_beta   90.00
_cell.angle_gamma   90.00
#
_symmetry.space_group_name_H-M   'P 1'
#
loop_
_entity.id
_entity.type
_entity.pdbx_description
1 polymer ?
#
loop_
_entity_poly.entity_id
_entity_poly.type
_entity_poly.pdbx_seq_one_letter_code
_entity_poly.pdbx_strand_id
1 'polypeptide(L)'
;MSIHAVSMSTYTPRDVPLPRAPSANYFSELQWKTLYALADAIVPSIHTAATAKSSNDRVVSDAEWNSTVSSLSMIISGPDAVNIATQYLQENVSSNPQFRAIVERLMGDYVHDEGRNGFGLIMTALNTRTGSLIMTGSTTPIQDQPVEFREKVLHGWDTSRLPPLRAIYRGLTAIVKKCWVISSPTIGPVLGFPRVPVHGRPADGFQYEFLQFPPGDQPETIETDVVIVGSGCGGSVTAKNLAEAGHRVLVVEKSYSYASNTFPMGPNEGFLSLFESAGAVSSDDGSMAILAGSTWGGGGTINWSASLQTQGYVRQQWADTGLPFFTSLDFQKSLDRVCDRMGVNEEHVEHNRQNRVILEGARKLGYAAKTVPQNTGHGEHYCGYCTFGCASGGKKGPTESFLVDAAQAGARFMEGFCVEKVLFTQINGRKVASGVQGTWKSRDSYLGLGGVAAVERNVIIKAKKVIVSAGTLQSPLLLLRSGLKNPQIGRNLYLHPVMGASAVFDEETRPWEGSALTTVVNEFEDLDGDGHGVKIESVSMMPPLFLPMFPWRDSLEYKLWAAKMRRSTSFITLTKDRDSGRVYPDPVDGRCRVSYAVSAFDRKHIVEALIASAKIAYITGAREFHTVYRDIPPFIRPEASDPEGPEGINDAALQSWIAELRRKSPLNPERCLFASAHQMGTCRMSKSPKLGVVDPDCQVWGTDGLYVVDASVFPSASGVNPMVTNMAIADWASRNLARAMGTGRGEGRMARL
;
A
#
# COMPACT_ATOMS: atom_id res chain seq x y z
N MET A 1 14.80 -37.94 28.01
CA MET A 1 13.71 -38.01 27.02
C MET A 1 14.07 -37.08 25.88
N SER A 2 14.51 -37.64 24.77
CA SER A 2 14.98 -36.89 23.60
C SER A 2 13.80 -36.23 22.90
N ILE A 3 13.84 -34.91 22.81
CA ILE A 3 12.89 -34.11 22.04
C ILE A 3 13.21 -34.36 20.57
N HIS A 4 12.31 -35.05 19.87
CA HIS A 4 12.40 -35.18 18.42
C HIS A 4 12.31 -33.79 17.80
N ALA A 5 13.42 -33.33 17.21
CA ALA A 5 13.42 -32.25 16.24
C ALA A 5 12.57 -32.73 15.06
N VAL A 6 11.31 -32.30 15.02
CA VAL A 6 10.49 -32.40 13.82
C VAL A 6 11.18 -31.54 12.78
N SER A 7 11.76 -32.20 11.77
CA SER A 7 12.23 -31.56 10.54
C SER A 7 11.03 -30.84 9.92
N MET A 8 10.88 -29.54 10.20
CA MET A 8 9.98 -28.68 9.45
C MET A 8 10.55 -28.59 8.05
N SER A 9 9.92 -29.26 7.08
CA SER A 9 10.21 -28.98 5.67
C SER A 9 9.89 -27.50 5.44
N THR A 10 10.93 -26.67 5.33
CA THR A 10 10.78 -25.24 5.05
C THR A 10 10.10 -25.10 3.69
N TYR A 11 8.84 -24.67 3.72
CA TYR A 11 8.11 -24.35 2.52
C TYR A 11 8.65 -23.06 1.93
N THR A 12 9.33 -23.18 0.79
CA THR A 12 9.83 -22.03 0.03
C THR A 12 9.00 -21.94 -1.25
N PRO A 13 8.06 -20.97 -1.36
CA PRO A 13 7.41 -20.68 -2.63
C PRO A 13 8.45 -20.50 -3.73
N ARG A 14 8.17 -21.02 -4.92
CA ARG A 14 9.08 -20.85 -6.06
C ARG A 14 9.15 -19.40 -6.46
N ASP A 15 10.32 -18.97 -6.90
CA ASP A 15 10.50 -17.62 -7.43
C ASP A 15 9.59 -17.39 -8.62
N VAL A 16 8.82 -16.31 -8.55
CA VAL A 16 8.04 -15.81 -9.68
C VAL A 16 9.01 -15.04 -10.57
N PRO A 17 9.21 -15.46 -11.82
CA PRO A 17 10.19 -14.81 -12.68
C PRO A 17 9.71 -13.39 -13.02
N LEU A 18 10.63 -12.42 -12.93
CA LEU A 18 10.34 -11.03 -13.23
C LEU A 18 10.24 -10.81 -14.75
N PRO A 19 9.37 -9.91 -15.21
CA PRO A 19 9.37 -9.48 -16.60
C PRO A 19 10.70 -8.83 -16.95
N ARG A 20 11.13 -8.95 -18.21
CA ARG A 20 12.33 -8.26 -18.68
C ARG A 20 12.18 -6.77 -18.45
N ALA A 21 13.25 -6.12 -18.00
CA ALA A 21 13.26 -4.66 -17.97
C ALA A 21 13.04 -4.14 -19.40
N PRO A 22 12.24 -3.07 -19.59
CA PRO A 22 12.10 -2.44 -20.90
C PRO A 22 13.47 -1.98 -21.40
N SER A 23 13.65 -1.84 -22.72
CA SER A 23 14.91 -1.33 -23.25
C SER A 23 15.19 0.07 -22.70
N ALA A 24 16.42 0.33 -22.23
CA ALA A 24 16.83 1.54 -21.53
C ALA A 24 16.86 2.82 -22.41
N ASN A 25 15.98 2.92 -23.40
CA ASN A 25 15.95 3.95 -24.43
C ASN A 25 15.32 5.27 -23.97
N TYR A 26 14.80 5.34 -22.75
CA TYR A 26 14.12 6.53 -22.23
C TYR A 26 15.06 7.62 -21.76
N PHE A 27 16.26 7.24 -21.34
CA PHE A 27 17.32 8.18 -20.97
C PHE A 27 18.57 7.87 -21.79
N SER A 28 19.34 8.89 -22.12
CA SER A 28 20.66 8.71 -22.73
C SER A 28 21.60 8.01 -21.76
N GLU A 29 22.65 7.38 -22.27
CA GLU A 29 23.69 6.74 -21.45
C GLU A 29 24.24 7.70 -20.38
N LEU A 30 24.43 8.98 -20.75
CA LEU A 30 24.91 10.00 -19.84
C LEU A 30 23.88 10.37 -18.77
N GLN A 31 22.59 10.41 -19.10
CA GLN A 31 21.53 10.61 -18.09
C GLN A 31 21.48 9.43 -17.11
N TRP A 32 21.59 8.19 -17.59
CA TRP A 32 21.70 7.02 -16.70
C TRP A 32 22.92 7.09 -15.80
N LYS A 33 24.09 7.45 -16.34
CA LYS A 33 25.32 7.66 -15.55
C LYS A 33 25.08 8.69 -14.43
N THR A 34 24.39 9.79 -14.74
CA THR A 34 24.06 10.85 -13.78
C THR A 34 23.08 10.41 -12.70
N LEU A 35 22.03 9.66 -13.06
CA LEU A 35 21.11 9.08 -12.10
C LEU A 35 21.83 8.15 -11.13
N TYR A 36 22.67 7.25 -11.66
CA TYR A 36 23.41 6.29 -10.84
C TYR A 36 24.48 6.96 -9.97
N ALA A 37 25.12 8.02 -10.45
CA ALA A 37 26.02 8.82 -9.61
C ALA A 37 25.26 9.48 -8.44
N LEU A 38 24.04 9.97 -8.66
CA LEU A 38 23.21 10.50 -7.58
C LEU A 38 22.73 9.40 -6.62
N ALA A 39 22.41 8.21 -7.12
CA ALA A 39 22.05 7.06 -6.30
C ALA A 39 23.20 6.64 -5.37
N ASP A 40 24.43 6.66 -5.88
CA ASP A 40 25.64 6.38 -5.11
C ASP A 40 25.91 7.42 -4.03
N ALA A 41 25.42 8.65 -4.16
CA ALA A 41 25.50 9.63 -3.06
C ALA A 41 24.50 9.35 -1.93
N ILE A 42 23.39 8.65 -2.22
CA ILE A 42 22.37 8.30 -1.23
C ILE A 42 22.77 7.02 -0.48
N VAL A 43 23.30 6.03 -1.20
CA VAL A 43 23.80 4.76 -0.64
C VAL A 43 25.19 4.44 -1.24
N PRO A 44 26.25 5.08 -0.75
CA PRO A 44 27.62 4.89 -1.24
C PRO A 44 28.27 3.63 -0.70
N SER A 45 29.36 3.24 -1.36
CA SER A 45 30.38 2.38 -0.76
C SER A 45 31.17 3.21 0.25
N ILE A 46 31.29 2.74 1.50
CA ILE A 46 31.99 3.45 2.58
C ILE A 46 33.35 2.79 2.81
N HIS A 47 34.41 3.58 2.89
CA HIS A 47 35.80 3.14 2.98
C HIS A 47 36.65 4.04 3.87
N THR A 48 37.82 3.56 4.28
CA THR A 48 38.87 4.44 4.81
C THR A 48 39.68 5.03 3.65
N ALA A 49 40.48 6.06 3.94
CA ALA A 49 41.35 6.66 2.93
C ALA A 49 42.32 5.65 2.29
N ALA A 50 42.71 4.60 3.03
CA ALA A 50 43.61 3.56 2.54
C ALA A 50 42.92 2.54 1.62
N THR A 51 41.60 2.34 1.74
CA THR A 51 40.87 1.31 0.99
C THR A 51 40.01 1.85 -0.13
N ALA A 52 39.75 3.16 -0.16
CA ALA A 52 39.01 3.82 -1.22
C ALA A 52 39.72 3.66 -2.58
N LYS A 53 38.95 3.31 -3.61
CA LYS A 53 39.42 3.04 -4.98
C LYS A 53 38.81 3.98 -6.02
N SER A 54 37.76 4.71 -5.65
CA SER A 54 37.00 5.58 -6.55
C SER A 54 36.60 6.88 -5.87
N SER A 55 36.39 7.95 -6.66
CA SER A 55 35.73 9.17 -6.20
C SER A 55 34.24 8.98 -5.88
N ASN A 56 33.69 7.79 -6.15
CA ASN A 56 32.37 7.35 -5.70
C ASN A 56 32.37 6.74 -4.30
N ASP A 57 33.55 6.43 -3.73
CA ASP A 57 33.66 5.86 -2.40
C ASP A 57 33.60 6.99 -1.37
N ARG A 58 32.70 6.87 -0.40
CA ARG A 58 32.61 7.81 0.72
C ARG A 58 33.72 7.47 1.71
N VAL A 59 34.62 8.43 1.94
CA VAL A 59 35.77 8.23 2.83
C VAL A 59 35.45 8.65 4.26
N VAL A 60 35.68 7.75 5.22
CA VAL A 60 35.58 7.99 6.66
C VAL A 60 36.94 7.80 7.34
N SER A 61 37.09 8.30 8.57
CA SER A 61 38.32 8.09 9.35
C SER A 61 38.48 6.64 9.78
N ASP A 62 39.71 6.16 10.02
CA ASP A 62 39.94 4.80 10.55
C ASP A 62 39.24 4.58 11.89
N ALA A 63 39.17 5.62 12.74
CA ALA A 63 38.47 5.57 14.01
C ALA A 63 36.95 5.39 13.83
N GLU A 64 36.35 6.14 12.91
CA GLU A 64 34.92 6.03 12.58
C GLU A 64 34.60 4.68 11.94
N TRP A 65 35.46 4.20 11.02
CA TRP A 65 35.34 2.86 10.44
C TRP A 65 35.35 1.77 11.50
N ASN A 66 36.36 1.75 12.37
CA ASN A 66 36.50 0.73 13.41
C ASN A 66 35.33 0.77 14.40
N SER A 67 34.89 1.96 14.80
CA SER A 67 33.71 2.15 15.66
C SER A 67 32.43 1.63 14.99
N THR A 68 32.24 1.94 13.71
CA THR A 68 31.06 1.56 12.93
C THR A 68 31.00 0.04 12.74
N VAL A 69 32.10 -0.58 12.31
CA VAL A 69 32.19 -2.04 12.14
C VAL A 69 31.96 -2.75 13.47
N SER A 70 32.55 -2.26 14.56
CA SER A 70 32.32 -2.81 15.90
C SER A 70 30.84 -2.73 16.30
N SER A 71 30.23 -1.56 16.13
CA SER A 71 28.81 -1.32 16.46
C SER A 71 27.86 -2.21 15.67
N LEU A 72 28.08 -2.36 14.35
CA LEU A 72 27.32 -3.27 13.50
C LEU A 72 27.52 -4.73 13.90
N SER A 73 28.76 -5.13 14.18
CA SER A 73 29.09 -6.50 14.57
C SER A 73 28.44 -6.93 15.88
N MET A 74 28.20 -5.98 16.80
CA MET A 74 27.48 -6.25 18.06
C MET A 74 25.98 -6.55 17.85
N ILE A 75 25.38 -6.08 16.75
CA ILE A 75 23.95 -6.29 16.47
C ILE A 75 23.67 -7.34 15.40
N ILE A 76 24.66 -7.71 14.58
CA ILE A 76 24.58 -8.79 13.59
C ILE A 76 24.79 -10.13 14.30
N SER A 77 23.95 -11.12 13.99
CA SER A 77 24.09 -12.46 14.58
C SER A 77 25.03 -13.34 13.76
N GLY A 78 25.79 -14.19 14.46
CA GLY A 78 26.62 -15.24 13.85
C GLY A 78 28.11 -14.91 13.83
N PRO A 79 28.97 -15.91 13.55
CA PRO A 79 30.42 -15.78 13.63
C PRO A 79 31.02 -14.84 12.57
N ASP A 80 30.32 -14.62 11.45
CA ASP A 80 30.77 -13.78 10.33
C ASP A 80 30.34 -12.30 10.45
N ALA A 81 29.89 -11.85 11.62
CA ALA A 81 29.31 -10.52 11.83
C ALA A 81 30.20 -9.36 11.32
N VAL A 82 31.52 -9.43 11.55
CA VAL A 82 32.48 -8.42 11.09
C VAL A 82 32.56 -8.36 9.56
N ASN A 83 32.55 -9.52 8.89
CA ASN A 83 32.60 -9.60 7.43
C ASN A 83 31.29 -9.09 6.82
N ILE A 84 30.13 -9.46 7.38
CA ILE A 84 28.82 -8.96 6.96
C ILE A 84 28.75 -7.44 7.14
N ALA A 85 29.19 -6.92 8.29
CA ALA A 85 29.25 -5.47 8.54
C ALA A 85 30.14 -4.74 7.52
N THR A 86 31.30 -5.30 7.21
CA THR A 86 32.24 -4.75 6.23
C THR A 86 31.63 -4.72 4.84
N GLN A 87 31.06 -5.84 4.37
CA GLN A 87 30.39 -5.93 3.07
C GLN A 87 29.19 -4.98 2.98
N TYR A 88 28.43 -4.83 4.06
CA TYR A 88 27.30 -3.90 4.15
C TYR A 88 27.74 -2.44 3.98
N LEU A 89 28.80 -2.02 4.68
CA LEU A 89 29.36 -0.68 4.54
C LEU A 89 29.92 -0.44 3.13
N GLN A 90 30.58 -1.44 2.56
CA GLN A 90 31.18 -1.37 1.22
C GLN A 90 30.18 -1.60 0.07
N GLU A 91 28.92 -1.93 0.34
CA GLU A 91 27.91 -2.05 -0.70
C GLU A 91 27.68 -0.68 -1.38
N ASN A 92 27.66 -0.67 -2.72
CA ASN A 92 27.25 0.46 -3.54
C ASN A 92 26.13 0.05 -4.50
N VAL A 93 25.10 0.90 -4.60
CA VAL A 93 23.88 0.61 -5.36
C VAL A 93 24.10 0.57 -6.87
N SER A 94 24.85 1.49 -7.46
CA SER A 94 25.01 1.53 -8.91
C SER A 94 25.78 0.35 -9.45
N SER A 95 26.66 -0.29 -8.68
CA SER A 95 27.38 -1.49 -9.11
C SER A 95 26.52 -2.76 -9.13
N ASN A 96 25.35 -2.74 -8.47
CA ASN A 96 24.45 -3.87 -8.38
C ASN A 96 23.56 -3.97 -9.65
N PRO A 97 23.68 -5.03 -10.48
CA PRO A 97 22.88 -5.16 -11.70
C PRO A 97 21.38 -5.32 -11.41
N GLN A 98 21.00 -5.90 -10.27
CA GLN A 98 19.58 -6.01 -9.88
C GLN A 98 19.01 -4.64 -9.54
N PHE A 99 19.77 -3.79 -8.85
CA PHE A 99 19.37 -2.41 -8.57
C PHE A 99 19.05 -1.65 -9.87
N ARG A 100 19.97 -1.70 -10.84
CA ARG A 100 19.80 -1.07 -12.16
C ARG A 100 18.53 -1.56 -12.86
N ALA A 101 18.35 -2.87 -12.93
CA ALA A 101 17.18 -3.46 -13.58
C ALA A 101 15.85 -3.07 -12.92
N ILE A 102 15.82 -2.89 -11.59
CA ILE A 102 14.61 -2.42 -10.87
C ILE A 102 14.36 -0.95 -11.18
N VAL A 103 15.39 -0.09 -11.13
CA VAL A 103 15.26 1.34 -11.44
C VAL A 103 14.81 1.57 -12.88
N GLU A 104 15.39 0.84 -13.83
CA GLU A 104 15.03 0.89 -15.25
C GLU A 104 13.56 0.50 -15.47
N ARG A 105 13.09 -0.58 -14.84
CA ARG A 105 11.68 -0.99 -14.90
C ARG A 105 10.75 0.05 -14.27
N LEU A 106 11.13 0.60 -13.11
CA LEU A 106 10.34 1.64 -12.46
C LEU A 106 10.18 2.87 -13.36
N MET A 107 11.29 3.35 -13.91
CA MET A 107 11.29 4.51 -14.79
C MET A 107 10.54 4.24 -16.10
N GLY A 108 10.73 3.05 -16.71
CA GLY A 108 10.15 2.70 -18.00
C GLY A 108 8.64 2.41 -17.96
N ASP A 109 8.16 1.70 -16.95
CA ASP A 109 6.80 1.18 -16.96
C ASP A 109 5.85 1.94 -16.01
N TYR A 110 6.37 2.48 -14.90
CA TYR A 110 5.53 2.93 -13.78
C TYR A 110 5.57 4.42 -13.49
N VAL A 111 6.67 5.10 -13.80
CA VAL A 111 6.74 6.56 -13.73
C VAL A 111 5.97 7.18 -14.90
N HIS A 112 5.12 8.17 -14.61
CA HIS A 112 4.40 8.93 -15.64
C HIS A 112 5.34 9.69 -16.56
N ASP A 113 4.95 9.89 -17.82
CA ASP A 113 5.77 10.57 -18.82
C ASP A 113 6.16 11.98 -18.37
N GLU A 114 5.25 12.72 -17.72
CA GLU A 114 5.56 14.02 -17.10
C GLU A 114 6.72 13.93 -16.10
N GLY A 115 6.66 12.98 -15.16
CA GLY A 115 7.71 12.77 -14.17
C GLY A 115 9.03 12.33 -14.81
N ARG A 116 8.96 11.39 -15.76
CA ARG A 116 10.13 10.88 -16.49
C ARG A 116 10.82 11.99 -17.29
N ASN A 117 10.05 12.79 -18.01
CA ASN A 117 10.55 13.93 -18.79
C ASN A 117 11.14 15.01 -17.87
N GLY A 118 10.51 15.26 -16.72
CA GLY A 118 11.05 16.11 -15.66
C GLY A 118 12.44 15.64 -15.21
N PHE A 119 12.57 14.36 -14.81
CA PHE A 119 13.87 13.77 -14.47
C PHE A 119 14.89 13.92 -15.60
N GLY A 120 14.50 13.61 -16.84
CA GLY A 120 15.35 13.74 -18.03
C GLY A 120 15.88 15.16 -18.23
N LEU A 121 15.02 16.18 -18.11
CA LEU A 121 15.40 17.58 -18.26
C LEU A 121 16.43 18.02 -17.22
N ILE A 122 16.21 17.66 -15.96
CA ILE A 122 17.16 17.98 -14.88
C ILE A 122 18.49 17.28 -15.09
N MET A 123 18.50 15.99 -15.43
CA MET A 123 19.74 15.26 -15.69
C MET A 123 20.50 15.86 -16.88
N THR A 124 19.79 16.26 -17.95
CA THR A 124 20.40 16.98 -19.07
C THR A 124 21.05 18.29 -18.62
N ALA A 125 20.40 19.08 -17.76
CA ALA A 125 20.99 20.30 -17.22
C ALA A 125 22.27 19.99 -16.41
N LEU A 126 22.23 18.98 -15.54
CA LEU A 126 23.36 18.51 -14.72
C LEU A 126 24.52 17.92 -15.54
N ASN A 127 24.28 17.57 -16.81
CA ASN A 127 25.31 17.09 -17.72
C ASN A 127 26.08 18.22 -18.42
N THR A 128 25.60 19.47 -18.34
CA THR A 128 26.26 20.63 -18.94
C THR A 128 27.00 21.45 -17.88
N ARG A 129 28.08 22.15 -18.26
CA ARG A 129 28.82 23.02 -17.33
C ARG A 129 27.94 24.13 -16.76
N THR A 130 27.15 24.78 -17.62
CA THR A 130 26.27 25.90 -17.23
C THR A 130 25.11 25.41 -16.35
N GLY A 131 24.44 24.33 -16.74
CA GLY A 131 23.35 23.77 -15.95
C GLY A 131 23.84 23.22 -14.61
N SER A 132 25.02 22.58 -14.57
CA SER A 132 25.66 22.17 -13.32
C SER A 132 25.91 23.36 -12.41
N LEU A 133 26.43 24.47 -12.94
CA LEU A 133 26.70 25.66 -12.13
C LEU A 133 25.43 26.20 -11.49
N ILE A 134 24.32 26.24 -12.23
CA ILE A 134 23.01 26.69 -11.74
C ILE A 134 22.45 25.74 -10.67
N MET A 135 22.62 24.43 -10.86
CA MET A 135 21.93 23.39 -10.07
C MET A 135 22.74 22.89 -8.86
N THR A 136 24.07 23.03 -8.91
CA THR A 136 25.01 22.47 -7.93
C THR A 136 26.01 23.50 -7.40
N GLY A 137 26.13 24.67 -8.04
CA GLY A 137 27.15 25.66 -7.73
C GLY A 137 28.54 25.36 -8.31
N SER A 138 28.68 24.34 -9.15
CA SER A 138 29.96 23.96 -9.80
C SER A 138 29.82 23.79 -11.31
N THR A 139 30.85 24.18 -12.07
CA THR A 139 30.90 23.96 -13.53
C THR A 139 31.28 22.53 -13.91
N THR A 140 31.73 21.71 -12.97
CA THR A 140 32.03 20.29 -13.21
C THR A 140 30.73 19.48 -13.15
N PRO A 141 30.39 18.70 -14.20
CA PRO A 141 29.20 17.86 -14.24
C PRO A 141 29.07 16.93 -13.04
N ILE A 142 27.84 16.76 -12.54
CA ILE A 142 27.59 16.14 -11.24
C ILE A 142 28.08 14.68 -11.16
N GLN A 143 28.02 13.94 -12.27
CA GLN A 143 28.46 12.55 -12.37
C GLN A 143 29.98 12.37 -12.30
N ASP A 144 30.73 13.46 -12.48
CA ASP A 144 32.19 13.47 -12.41
C ASP A 144 32.69 14.12 -11.10
N GLN A 145 31.77 14.50 -10.19
CA GLN A 145 32.08 15.04 -8.86
C GLN A 145 32.30 13.93 -7.82
N PRO A 146 33.15 14.16 -6.81
CA PRO A 146 33.25 13.28 -5.65
C PRO A 146 31.90 13.07 -4.95
N VAL A 147 31.73 11.92 -4.29
CA VAL A 147 30.47 11.53 -3.65
C VAL A 147 30.07 12.50 -2.54
N GLU A 148 31.02 13.03 -1.78
CA GLU A 148 30.78 14.00 -0.71
C GLU A 148 30.25 15.34 -1.25
N PHE A 149 30.64 15.71 -2.48
CA PHE A 149 30.09 16.88 -3.15
C PHE A 149 28.63 16.63 -3.56
N ARG A 150 28.34 15.47 -4.14
CA ARG A 150 26.98 15.08 -4.53
C ARG A 150 26.03 15.01 -3.33
N GLU A 151 26.50 14.49 -2.20
CA GLU A 151 25.75 14.47 -0.94
C GLU A 151 25.38 15.91 -0.48
N LYS A 152 26.33 16.85 -0.51
CA LYS A 152 26.05 18.28 -0.22
C LYS A 152 25.02 18.89 -1.17
N VAL A 153 25.08 18.54 -2.46
CA VAL A 153 24.09 18.99 -3.45
C VAL A 153 22.70 18.47 -3.10
N LEU A 154 22.56 17.19 -2.73
CA LEU A 154 21.29 16.60 -2.33
C LEU A 154 20.72 17.27 -1.07
N HIS A 155 21.55 17.62 -0.09
CA HIS A 155 21.11 18.43 1.06
C HIS A 155 20.61 19.81 0.63
N GLY A 156 21.31 20.47 -0.29
CA GLY A 156 20.89 21.75 -0.85
C GLY A 156 19.53 21.67 -1.56
N TRP A 157 19.24 20.54 -2.22
CA TRP A 157 17.96 20.33 -2.89
C TRP A 157 16.81 20.11 -1.91
N ASP A 158 17.02 19.42 -0.77
CA ASP A 158 15.97 19.20 0.24
C ASP A 158 15.37 20.50 0.78
N THR A 159 16.22 21.51 1.03
CA THR A 159 15.80 22.82 1.57
C THR A 159 15.74 23.92 0.51
N SER A 160 15.80 23.56 -0.78
CA SER A 160 15.86 24.54 -1.86
C SER A 160 14.62 25.43 -1.90
N ARG A 161 14.81 26.71 -2.23
CA ARG A 161 13.70 27.64 -2.51
C ARG A 161 12.94 27.27 -3.79
N LEU A 162 13.55 26.48 -4.68
CA LEU A 162 12.96 26.03 -5.93
C LEU A 162 12.14 24.73 -5.69
N PRO A 163 10.79 24.76 -5.84
CA PRO A 163 9.96 23.58 -5.63
C PRO A 163 10.35 22.34 -6.46
N PRO A 164 10.78 22.47 -7.74
CA PRO A 164 11.22 21.31 -8.52
C PRO A 164 12.40 20.56 -7.89
N LEU A 165 13.37 21.26 -7.31
CA LEU A 165 14.53 20.61 -6.66
C LEU A 165 14.12 19.80 -5.43
N ARG A 166 13.19 20.34 -4.63
CA ARG A 166 12.64 19.60 -3.48
C ARG A 166 11.88 18.35 -3.92
N ALA A 167 11.10 18.43 -4.99
CA ALA A 167 10.38 17.29 -5.54
C ALA A 167 11.34 16.19 -6.04
N ILE A 168 12.41 16.57 -6.73
CA ILE A 168 13.45 15.64 -7.20
C ILE A 168 14.14 14.95 -6.03
N TYR A 169 14.55 15.71 -5.01
CA TYR A 169 15.16 15.13 -3.81
C TYR A 169 14.24 14.08 -3.18
N ARG A 170 12.94 14.38 -3.00
CA ARG A 170 11.96 13.43 -2.45
C ARG A 170 11.82 12.18 -3.31
N GLY A 171 11.60 12.36 -4.62
CA GLY A 171 11.41 11.26 -5.56
C GLY A 171 12.64 10.36 -5.66
N LEU A 172 13.82 10.96 -5.84
CA LEU A 172 15.07 10.24 -6.00
C LEU A 172 15.44 9.46 -4.73
N THR A 173 15.38 10.08 -3.55
CA THR A 173 15.69 9.39 -2.30
C THR A 173 14.72 8.25 -2.01
N ALA A 174 13.41 8.44 -2.26
CA ALA A 174 12.42 7.38 -2.10
C ALA A 174 12.69 6.18 -3.04
N ILE A 175 12.98 6.44 -4.32
CA ILE A 175 13.28 5.41 -5.32
C ILE A 175 14.55 4.65 -4.94
N VAL A 176 15.65 5.36 -4.67
CA VAL A 176 16.94 4.73 -4.38
C VAL A 176 16.88 3.89 -3.11
N LYS A 177 16.28 4.41 -2.03
CA LYS A 177 16.10 3.65 -0.78
C LYS A 177 15.27 2.38 -1.00
N LYS A 178 14.13 2.48 -1.69
CA LYS A 178 13.28 1.31 -1.98
C LYS A 178 14.02 0.27 -2.82
N CYS A 179 14.62 0.70 -3.93
CA CYS A 179 15.34 -0.20 -4.84
C CYS A 179 16.52 -0.87 -4.14
N TRP A 180 17.31 -0.12 -3.36
CA TRP A 180 18.41 -0.67 -2.58
C TRP A 180 17.95 -1.76 -1.61
N VAL A 181 16.92 -1.51 -0.80
CA VAL A 181 16.45 -2.50 0.18
C VAL A 181 15.92 -3.77 -0.51
N ILE A 182 15.35 -3.66 -1.70
CA ILE A 182 14.88 -4.83 -2.48
C ILE A 182 16.05 -5.61 -3.08
N SER A 183 17.07 -4.94 -3.61
CA SER A 183 18.17 -5.58 -4.35
C SER A 183 19.42 -5.88 -3.52
N SER A 184 19.51 -5.36 -2.30
CA SER A 184 20.73 -5.43 -1.50
C SER A 184 21.01 -6.88 -1.05
N PRO A 185 22.20 -7.41 -1.34
CA PRO A 185 22.58 -8.74 -0.86
C PRO A 185 23.01 -8.74 0.60
N THR A 186 23.17 -7.57 1.22
CA THR A 186 23.77 -7.41 2.56
C THR A 186 22.75 -7.02 3.63
N ILE A 187 21.68 -6.28 3.28
CA ILE A 187 20.68 -5.82 4.27
C ILE A 187 19.94 -7.00 4.93
N GLY A 188 19.58 -8.03 4.16
CA GLY A 188 18.93 -9.24 4.69
C GLY A 188 19.79 -9.92 5.75
N PRO A 189 21.05 -10.27 5.45
CA PRO A 189 22.01 -10.79 6.42
C PRO A 189 22.23 -9.88 7.64
N VAL A 190 22.36 -8.55 7.45
CA VAL A 190 22.53 -7.60 8.57
C VAL A 190 21.34 -7.65 9.53
N LEU A 191 20.12 -7.71 8.99
CA LEU A 191 18.91 -7.76 9.79
C LEU A 191 18.61 -9.18 10.33
N GLY A 192 19.17 -10.23 9.72
CA GLY A 192 18.63 -11.58 9.90
C GLY A 192 17.19 -11.69 9.36
N PHE A 193 16.83 -10.87 8.37
CA PHE A 193 15.50 -10.86 7.77
C PHE A 193 15.34 -12.08 6.86
N PRO A 194 14.32 -12.93 7.11
CA PRO A 194 14.13 -14.14 6.32
C PRO A 194 13.64 -13.81 4.90
N ARG A 195 13.91 -14.69 3.94
CA ARG A 195 13.40 -14.52 2.57
C ARG A 195 11.90 -14.81 2.47
N VAL A 196 11.42 -15.75 3.29
CA VAL A 196 10.05 -16.27 3.30
C VAL A 196 9.54 -16.35 4.75
N PRO A 197 8.21 -16.42 4.98
CA PRO A 197 7.67 -16.49 6.33
C PRO A 197 8.25 -17.66 7.13
N VAL A 198 8.80 -17.39 8.33
CA VAL A 198 9.40 -18.42 9.19
C VAL A 198 8.34 -19.37 9.77
N HIS A 199 7.17 -18.83 10.11
CA HIS A 199 6.05 -19.58 10.71
C HIS A 199 4.96 -19.94 9.68
N GLY A 200 5.26 -19.79 8.39
CA GLY A 200 4.33 -20.14 7.32
C GLY A 200 4.14 -21.66 7.23
N ARG A 201 2.89 -22.11 7.10
CA ARG A 201 2.56 -23.50 6.75
C ARG A 201 2.00 -23.52 5.33
N PRO A 202 2.43 -24.44 4.46
CA PRO A 202 1.79 -24.60 3.16
C PRO A 202 0.34 -25.03 3.34
N ALA A 203 -0.55 -24.50 2.49
CA ALA A 203 -1.89 -25.01 2.32
C ALA A 203 -2.23 -24.98 0.83
N ASP A 204 -2.90 -26.03 0.36
CA ASP A 204 -3.50 -26.03 -0.96
C ASP A 204 -4.75 -25.16 -0.90
N GLY A 205 -4.66 -23.96 -1.46
CA GLY A 205 -5.80 -23.06 -1.63
C GLY A 205 -6.78 -23.60 -2.66
N PHE A 206 -7.95 -22.96 -2.75
CA PHE A 206 -8.95 -23.31 -3.77
C PHE A 206 -8.39 -23.13 -5.18
N GLN A 207 -8.60 -24.13 -6.05
CA GLN A 207 -8.16 -24.08 -7.44
C GLN A 207 -9.24 -23.43 -8.30
N TYR A 208 -8.94 -22.26 -8.83
CA TYR A 208 -9.83 -21.52 -9.72
C TYR A 208 -9.62 -21.93 -11.18
N GLU A 209 -10.72 -22.10 -11.90
CA GLU A 209 -10.71 -22.26 -13.36
C GLU A 209 -10.96 -20.91 -14.03
N PHE A 210 -10.08 -20.54 -14.96
CA PHE A 210 -10.16 -19.29 -15.70
C PHE A 210 -10.42 -19.54 -17.18
N LEU A 211 -11.24 -18.69 -17.80
CA LEU A 211 -11.43 -18.70 -19.26
C LEU A 211 -10.11 -18.45 -19.98
N GLN A 212 -9.86 -19.24 -21.03
CA GLN A 212 -8.71 -19.12 -21.91
C GLN A 212 -9.20 -19.05 -23.35
N PHE A 213 -8.52 -18.24 -24.17
CA PHE A 213 -8.87 -18.08 -25.59
C PHE A 213 -7.66 -18.40 -26.47
N PRO A 214 -7.85 -19.12 -27.58
CA PRO A 214 -6.79 -19.30 -28.56
C PRO A 214 -6.45 -17.96 -29.25
N PRO A 215 -5.29 -17.85 -29.94
CA PRO A 215 -5.03 -16.70 -30.81
C PRO A 215 -6.11 -16.49 -31.86
N GLY A 216 -6.39 -15.25 -32.24
CA GLY A 216 -7.35 -14.92 -33.30
C GLY A 216 -7.55 -13.42 -33.49
N ASP A 217 -7.91 -13.05 -34.72
CA ASP A 217 -8.01 -11.63 -35.12
C ASP A 217 -9.38 -11.00 -34.84
N GLN A 218 -10.41 -11.82 -34.67
CA GLN A 218 -11.77 -11.34 -34.39
C GLN A 218 -12.04 -11.24 -32.88
N PRO A 219 -12.85 -10.26 -32.44
CA PRO A 219 -13.23 -10.16 -31.04
C PRO A 219 -13.95 -11.40 -30.55
N GLU A 220 -13.52 -11.94 -29.41
CA GLU A 220 -14.23 -13.00 -28.72
C GLU A 220 -15.49 -12.44 -28.06
N THR A 221 -16.64 -13.09 -28.21
CA THR A 221 -17.90 -12.61 -27.62
C THR A 221 -18.46 -13.61 -26.61
N ILE A 222 -18.71 -13.15 -25.39
CA ILE A 222 -19.24 -13.94 -24.28
C ILE A 222 -20.58 -13.35 -23.84
N GLU A 223 -21.54 -14.18 -23.47
CA GLU A 223 -22.82 -13.75 -22.91
C GLU A 223 -23.01 -14.27 -21.49
N THR A 224 -23.47 -13.39 -20.60
CA THR A 224 -23.74 -13.70 -19.20
C THR A 224 -24.96 -12.91 -18.70
N ASP A 225 -25.51 -13.25 -17.55
CA ASP A 225 -26.55 -12.41 -16.95
C ASP A 225 -25.92 -11.20 -16.26
N VAL A 226 -24.82 -11.42 -15.53
CA VAL A 226 -24.07 -10.38 -14.83
C VAL A 226 -22.57 -10.51 -15.14
N VAL A 227 -21.94 -9.37 -15.45
CA VAL A 227 -20.47 -9.24 -15.46
C VAL A 227 -20.02 -8.35 -14.31
N ILE A 228 -19.02 -8.82 -13.56
CA ILE A 228 -18.41 -8.10 -12.43
C ILE A 228 -16.97 -7.77 -12.80
N VAL A 229 -16.66 -6.48 -12.86
CA VAL A 229 -15.35 -5.95 -13.24
C VAL A 229 -14.51 -5.70 -11.99
N GLY A 230 -13.59 -6.60 -11.69
CA GLY A 230 -12.71 -6.59 -10.52
C GLY A 230 -13.09 -7.67 -9.51
N SER A 231 -12.09 -8.44 -9.08
CA SER A 231 -12.25 -9.59 -8.15
C SER A 231 -12.09 -9.21 -6.66
N GLY A 232 -11.91 -7.92 -6.36
CA GLY A 232 -11.67 -7.41 -5.02
C GLY A 232 -12.82 -7.59 -4.03
N CYS A 233 -12.69 -7.01 -2.82
CA CYS A 233 -13.63 -7.21 -1.71
C CYS A 233 -15.12 -6.98 -2.05
N GLY A 234 -15.43 -5.94 -2.83
CA GLY A 234 -16.81 -5.67 -3.24
C GLY A 234 -17.30 -6.63 -4.33
N GLY A 235 -16.43 -6.94 -5.29
CA GLY A 235 -16.71 -7.84 -6.41
C GLY A 235 -16.94 -9.28 -5.96
N SER A 236 -16.15 -9.77 -5.00
CA SER A 236 -16.24 -11.15 -4.50
C SER A 236 -17.55 -11.45 -3.77
N VAL A 237 -17.97 -10.58 -2.84
CA VAL A 237 -19.25 -10.69 -2.14
C VAL A 237 -20.42 -10.61 -3.12
N THR A 238 -20.32 -9.69 -4.08
CA THR A 238 -21.35 -9.51 -5.11
C THR A 238 -21.47 -10.74 -6.00
N ALA A 239 -20.33 -11.33 -6.40
CA ALA A 239 -20.30 -12.55 -7.20
C ALA A 239 -20.97 -13.71 -6.48
N LYS A 240 -20.62 -13.92 -5.21
CA LYS A 240 -21.18 -14.94 -4.33
C LYS A 240 -22.71 -14.81 -4.26
N ASN A 241 -23.22 -13.65 -3.85
CA ASN A 241 -24.65 -13.46 -3.64
C ASN A 241 -25.47 -13.59 -4.94
N LEU A 242 -24.96 -13.15 -6.08
CA LEU A 242 -25.67 -13.25 -7.36
C LEU A 242 -25.60 -14.67 -7.95
N ALA A 243 -24.48 -15.38 -7.77
CA ALA A 243 -24.35 -16.76 -8.21
C ALA A 243 -25.24 -17.70 -7.39
N GLU A 244 -25.27 -17.55 -6.06
CA GLU A 244 -26.18 -18.30 -5.17
C GLU A 244 -27.67 -18.02 -5.46
N ALA A 245 -27.99 -16.83 -5.98
CA ALA A 245 -29.34 -16.51 -6.45
C ALA A 245 -29.68 -17.16 -7.81
N GLY A 246 -28.77 -17.93 -8.41
CA GLY A 246 -29.00 -18.68 -9.66
C GLY A 246 -28.79 -17.86 -10.93
N HIS A 247 -28.05 -16.74 -10.87
CA HIS A 247 -27.69 -15.98 -12.05
C HIS A 247 -26.37 -16.47 -12.66
N ARG A 248 -26.24 -16.39 -13.99
CA ARG A 248 -24.94 -16.60 -14.65
C ARG A 248 -24.06 -15.40 -14.37
N VAL A 249 -23.00 -15.61 -13.60
CA VAL A 249 -22.06 -14.56 -13.18
C VAL A 249 -20.69 -14.84 -13.82
N LEU A 250 -20.11 -13.80 -14.42
CA LEU A 250 -18.73 -13.79 -14.88
C LEU A 250 -17.96 -12.68 -14.14
N VAL A 251 -16.97 -13.06 -13.34
CA VAL A 251 -16.05 -12.12 -12.70
C VAL A 251 -14.80 -11.99 -13.57
N VAL A 252 -14.38 -10.77 -13.82
CA VAL A 252 -13.20 -10.47 -14.63
C VAL A 252 -12.18 -9.65 -13.85
N GLU A 253 -10.91 -9.98 -13.99
CA GLU A 253 -9.79 -9.35 -13.28
C GLU A 253 -8.70 -8.97 -14.28
N LYS A 254 -8.14 -7.76 -14.15
CA LYS A 254 -7.05 -7.30 -15.03
C LYS A 254 -5.73 -7.99 -14.71
N SER A 255 -5.57 -8.41 -13.46
CA SER A 255 -4.41 -9.11 -12.95
C SER A 255 -4.62 -10.63 -12.94
N TYR A 256 -3.73 -11.32 -12.24
CA TYR A 256 -3.58 -12.78 -12.26
C TYR A 256 -3.69 -13.37 -10.84
N SER A 257 -4.18 -14.60 -10.76
CA SER A 257 -4.19 -15.43 -9.54
C SER A 257 -2.82 -16.09 -9.30
N TYR A 258 -2.46 -16.38 -8.06
CA TYR A 258 -1.21 -17.11 -7.79
C TYR A 258 -1.54 -18.28 -6.88
N ALA A 259 -1.15 -19.48 -7.32
CA ALA A 259 -1.25 -20.66 -6.48
C ALA A 259 -0.28 -20.53 -5.30
N SER A 260 -0.60 -21.16 -4.17
CA SER A 260 0.20 -21.08 -2.95
C SER A 260 1.69 -21.33 -3.22
N ASN A 261 2.03 -22.34 -4.03
CA ASN A 261 3.41 -22.79 -4.31
C ASN A 261 4.23 -21.88 -5.22
N THR A 262 3.57 -20.96 -5.92
CA THR A 262 4.17 -19.94 -6.79
C THR A 262 3.74 -18.53 -6.38
N PHE A 263 3.32 -18.35 -5.12
CA PHE A 263 2.91 -17.06 -4.61
C PHE A 263 4.13 -16.12 -4.51
N PRO A 264 4.08 -14.88 -5.05
CA PRO A 264 5.23 -13.98 -5.10
C PRO A 264 5.51 -13.34 -3.73
N MET A 265 6.10 -14.12 -2.83
CA MET A 265 6.40 -13.72 -1.44
C MET A 265 7.71 -12.93 -1.31
N GLY A 266 8.58 -12.99 -2.32
CA GLY A 266 9.79 -12.16 -2.40
C GLY A 266 9.41 -10.69 -2.62
N PRO A 267 10.10 -9.72 -2.00
CA PRO A 267 9.67 -8.33 -2.09
C PRO A 267 9.63 -7.76 -3.51
N ASN A 268 10.58 -8.11 -4.37
CA ASN A 268 10.64 -7.59 -5.73
C ASN A 268 9.45 -8.11 -6.56
N GLU A 269 9.26 -9.42 -6.52
CA GLU A 269 8.19 -10.13 -7.23
C GLU A 269 6.82 -9.72 -6.68
N GLY A 270 6.69 -9.62 -5.36
CA GLY A 270 5.46 -9.27 -4.65
C GLY A 270 4.99 -7.87 -4.98
N PHE A 271 5.86 -6.86 -4.87
CA PHE A 271 5.50 -5.49 -5.26
C PHE A 271 5.11 -5.39 -6.74
N LEU A 272 5.83 -6.07 -7.61
CA LEU A 272 5.56 -6.02 -9.04
C LEU A 272 4.26 -6.71 -9.45
N SER A 273 3.96 -7.84 -8.82
CA SER A 273 2.86 -8.73 -9.21
C SER A 273 1.55 -8.45 -8.48
N LEU A 274 1.62 -7.88 -7.26
CA LEU A 274 0.47 -7.76 -6.37
C LEU A 274 -0.04 -6.33 -6.17
N PHE A 275 0.75 -5.31 -6.52
CA PHE A 275 0.43 -3.92 -6.25
C PHE A 275 0.29 -3.11 -7.53
N GLU A 276 -0.61 -2.12 -7.50
CA GLU A 276 -0.65 -1.06 -8.51
C GLU A 276 0.71 -0.35 -8.57
N SER A 277 1.12 0.05 -9.78
CA SER A 277 2.37 0.78 -10.03
C SER A 277 3.63 0.12 -9.45
N ALA A 278 3.67 -1.21 -9.34
CA ALA A 278 4.76 -1.96 -8.70
C ALA A 278 5.10 -1.49 -7.27
N GLY A 279 4.06 -1.07 -6.53
CA GLY A 279 4.15 -0.71 -5.12
C GLY A 279 3.13 0.35 -4.73
N ALA A 280 3.45 1.62 -5.00
CA ALA A 280 2.64 2.75 -4.54
C ALA A 280 2.31 3.71 -5.67
N VAL A 281 1.05 4.14 -5.73
CA VAL A 281 0.61 5.29 -6.51
C VAL A 281 0.92 6.55 -5.70
N SER A 282 1.49 7.58 -6.31
CA SER A 282 1.81 8.84 -5.63
C SER A 282 0.77 9.92 -5.94
N SER A 283 0.53 10.84 -5.00
CA SER A 283 -0.18 12.09 -5.28
C SER A 283 0.62 13.00 -6.20
N ASP A 284 -0.05 13.95 -6.87
CA ASP A 284 0.58 14.89 -7.80
C ASP A 284 1.70 15.73 -7.15
N ASP A 285 1.60 16.03 -5.84
CA ASP A 285 2.62 16.76 -5.07
C ASP A 285 3.73 15.85 -4.50
N GLY A 286 3.57 14.54 -4.64
CA GLY A 286 4.47 13.51 -4.12
C GLY A 286 4.49 13.39 -2.60
N SER A 287 3.52 13.97 -1.88
CA SER A 287 3.46 13.91 -0.41
C SER A 287 2.74 12.67 0.13
N MET A 288 1.96 11.97 -0.70
CA MET A 288 1.15 10.81 -0.33
C MET A 288 1.49 9.59 -1.20
N ALA A 289 1.83 8.47 -0.56
CA ALA A 289 1.99 7.16 -1.19
C ALA A 289 0.79 6.24 -0.90
N ILE A 290 0.20 5.67 -1.94
CA ILE A 290 -1.06 4.94 -1.88
C ILE A 290 -0.82 3.49 -2.32
N LEU A 291 -0.99 2.56 -1.38
CA LEU A 291 -0.88 1.12 -1.62
C LEU A 291 -2.23 0.58 -2.07
N ALA A 292 -2.29 0.04 -3.28
CA ALA A 292 -3.49 -0.58 -3.84
C ALA A 292 -3.14 -1.94 -4.45
N GLY A 293 -4.01 -2.93 -4.24
CA GLY A 293 -3.81 -4.28 -4.76
C GLY A 293 -4.20 -4.37 -6.24
N SER A 294 -3.31 -4.94 -7.05
CA SER A 294 -3.52 -5.26 -8.46
C SER A 294 -3.27 -6.75 -8.66
N THR A 295 -4.12 -7.59 -8.07
CA THR A 295 -4.02 -9.06 -8.07
C THR A 295 -5.40 -9.69 -7.92
N TRP A 296 -5.53 -11.00 -8.14
CA TRP A 296 -6.74 -11.74 -7.81
C TRP A 296 -7.12 -11.54 -6.34
N GLY A 297 -8.36 -11.11 -6.08
CA GLY A 297 -8.85 -10.69 -4.75
C GLY A 297 -8.51 -9.24 -4.35
N GLY A 298 -7.78 -8.50 -5.19
CA GLY A 298 -7.48 -7.08 -5.02
C GLY A 298 -6.82 -6.74 -3.68
N GLY A 299 -7.21 -5.60 -3.09
CA GLY A 299 -6.68 -5.16 -1.80
C GLY A 299 -6.92 -6.14 -0.64
N GLY A 300 -7.95 -6.97 -0.71
CA GLY A 300 -8.20 -8.01 0.30
C GLY A 300 -7.12 -9.10 0.33
N THR A 301 -6.40 -9.29 -0.79
CA THR A 301 -5.28 -10.22 -0.88
C THR A 301 -4.05 -9.67 -0.18
N ILE A 302 -3.75 -8.37 -0.27
CA ILE A 302 -2.50 -7.77 0.27
C ILE A 302 -2.66 -7.02 1.61
N ASN A 303 -3.87 -6.94 2.18
CA ASN A 303 -4.08 -6.28 3.47
C ASN A 303 -3.56 -7.07 4.68
N TRP A 304 -3.57 -6.43 5.85
CA TRP A 304 -3.02 -6.96 7.11
C TRP A 304 -4.05 -7.61 8.04
N SER A 305 -5.10 -8.21 7.47
CA SER A 305 -6.15 -8.97 8.20
C SER A 305 -7.05 -8.18 9.18
N ALA A 306 -6.69 -6.95 9.53
CA ALA A 306 -7.47 -6.07 10.39
C ALA A 306 -8.93 -5.92 9.91
N SER A 307 -9.88 -6.23 10.80
CA SER A 307 -11.30 -6.39 10.47
C SER A 307 -12.21 -5.68 11.48
N LEU A 308 -12.12 -4.36 11.52
CA LEU A 308 -12.98 -3.50 12.35
C LEU A 308 -14.30 -3.17 11.64
N GLN A 309 -15.41 -3.24 12.37
CA GLN A 309 -16.70 -2.76 11.88
C GLN A 309 -16.78 -1.21 11.93
N THR A 310 -17.54 -0.60 11.02
CA THR A 310 -17.78 0.85 11.00
C THR A 310 -18.44 1.31 12.28
N GLN A 311 -17.89 2.35 12.91
CA GLN A 311 -18.38 2.85 14.19
C GLN A 311 -19.76 3.52 14.07
N GLY A 312 -20.53 3.48 15.16
CA GLY A 312 -21.91 4.00 15.20
C GLY A 312 -22.02 5.48 14.84
N TYR A 313 -21.10 6.31 15.33
CA TYR A 313 -21.11 7.76 15.04
C TYR A 313 -20.86 8.05 13.55
N VAL A 314 -19.97 7.31 12.89
CA VAL A 314 -19.73 7.44 11.43
C VAL A 314 -20.97 7.00 10.64
N ARG A 315 -21.61 5.91 11.07
CA ARG A 315 -22.88 5.44 10.48
C ARG A 315 -23.98 6.49 10.61
N GLN A 316 -24.06 7.16 11.75
CA GLN A 316 -25.00 8.26 11.97
C GLN A 316 -24.69 9.44 11.04
N GLN A 317 -23.42 9.86 10.94
CA GLN A 317 -22.99 10.91 10.00
C GLN A 317 -23.42 10.60 8.56
N TRP A 318 -23.26 9.35 8.11
CA TRP A 318 -23.70 8.94 6.78
C TRP A 318 -25.22 8.96 6.65
N ALA A 319 -25.96 8.48 7.65
CA ALA A 319 -27.41 8.50 7.66
C ALA A 319 -27.98 9.93 7.57
N ASP A 320 -27.36 10.89 8.27
CA ASP A 320 -27.78 12.30 8.28
C ASP A 320 -27.65 12.97 6.90
N THR A 321 -26.82 12.43 6.01
CA THR A 321 -26.77 12.88 4.60
C THR A 321 -27.97 12.41 3.76
N GLY A 322 -28.88 11.63 4.36
CA GLY A 322 -30.05 11.03 3.75
C GLY A 322 -29.83 9.59 3.26
N LEU A 323 -28.98 8.84 3.96
CA LEU A 323 -28.68 7.43 3.69
C LEU A 323 -29.03 6.55 4.91
N PRO A 324 -30.32 6.45 5.29
CA PRO A 324 -30.77 5.80 6.53
C PRO A 324 -30.41 4.31 6.63
N PHE A 325 -30.03 3.69 5.50
CA PHE A 325 -29.50 2.33 5.47
C PHE A 325 -28.36 2.13 6.48
N PHE A 326 -27.45 3.09 6.65
CA PHE A 326 -26.27 2.89 7.49
C PHE A 326 -26.60 2.75 8.98
N THR A 327 -27.71 3.28 9.47
CA THR A 327 -28.17 3.07 10.86
C THR A 327 -29.20 1.95 10.98
N SER A 328 -29.56 1.31 9.87
CA SER A 328 -30.54 0.22 9.86
C SER A 328 -29.99 -1.09 10.43
N LEU A 329 -30.91 -1.97 10.85
CA LEU A 329 -30.62 -3.35 11.20
C LEU A 329 -30.07 -4.16 10.01
N ASP A 330 -30.46 -3.82 8.78
CA ASP A 330 -29.98 -4.54 7.59
C ASP A 330 -28.49 -4.32 7.36
N PHE A 331 -27.98 -3.10 7.58
CA PHE A 331 -26.55 -2.84 7.49
C PHE A 331 -25.77 -3.59 8.59
N GLN A 332 -26.29 -3.63 9.82
CA GLN A 332 -25.68 -4.44 10.88
C GLN A 332 -25.61 -5.92 10.49
N LYS A 333 -26.73 -6.49 10.02
CA LYS A 333 -26.75 -7.88 9.54
C LYS A 333 -25.79 -8.15 8.39
N SER A 334 -25.52 -7.15 7.54
CA SER A 334 -24.52 -7.26 6.46
C SER A 334 -23.09 -7.26 7.01
N LEU A 335 -22.79 -6.43 8.01
CA LEU A 335 -21.49 -6.47 8.70
C LEU A 335 -21.28 -7.84 9.36
N ASP A 336 -22.28 -8.34 10.08
CA ASP A 336 -22.21 -9.61 10.81
C ASP A 336 -22.00 -10.79 9.85
N ARG A 337 -22.81 -10.93 8.79
CA ARG A 337 -22.63 -12.00 7.77
C ARG A 337 -21.23 -12.02 7.17
N VAL A 338 -20.67 -10.84 6.89
CA VAL A 338 -19.34 -10.71 6.31
C VAL A 338 -18.27 -11.15 7.30
N CYS A 339 -18.34 -10.66 8.54
CA CYS A 339 -17.42 -11.04 9.60
C CYS A 339 -17.50 -12.54 9.90
N ASP A 340 -18.70 -13.10 10.01
CA ASP A 340 -18.95 -14.51 10.29
C ASP A 340 -18.35 -15.40 9.18
N ARG A 341 -18.60 -15.07 7.90
CA ARG A 341 -18.05 -15.84 6.78
C ARG A 341 -16.52 -15.83 6.74
N MET A 342 -15.92 -14.72 7.12
CA MET A 342 -14.46 -14.58 7.20
C MET A 342 -13.87 -15.13 8.51
N GLY A 343 -14.71 -15.56 9.46
CA GLY A 343 -14.33 -15.99 10.79
C GLY A 343 -13.57 -14.92 11.57
N VAL A 344 -14.03 -13.67 11.50
CA VAL A 344 -13.42 -12.53 12.18
C VAL A 344 -13.60 -12.67 13.69
N ASN A 345 -12.50 -12.66 14.45
CA ASN A 345 -12.52 -12.69 15.91
C ASN A 345 -11.22 -12.14 16.51
N GLU A 346 -11.19 -12.04 17.84
CA GLU A 346 -10.03 -11.63 18.64
C GLU A 346 -9.39 -12.80 19.42
N GLU A 347 -10.07 -13.96 19.50
CA GLU A 347 -9.72 -15.09 20.38
C GLU A 347 -8.35 -15.71 20.06
N HIS A 348 -7.98 -15.74 18.77
CA HIS A 348 -6.73 -16.34 18.29
C HIS A 348 -5.66 -15.31 17.92
N VAL A 349 -5.80 -14.08 18.41
CA VAL A 349 -4.84 -13.01 18.13
C VAL A 349 -3.61 -13.17 19.01
N GLU A 350 -2.48 -13.49 18.38
CA GLU A 350 -1.17 -13.43 19.01
C GLU A 350 -0.48 -12.09 18.69
N HIS A 351 -0.33 -11.23 19.70
CA HIS A 351 0.38 -9.96 19.56
C HIS A 351 1.88 -10.19 19.48
N ASN A 352 2.53 -9.81 18.38
CA ASN A 352 3.99 -9.73 18.31
C ASN A 352 4.54 -8.58 19.18
N ARG A 353 5.88 -8.42 19.26
CA ARG A 353 6.52 -7.41 20.13
C ARG A 353 6.00 -5.98 19.87
N GLN A 354 5.83 -5.56 18.62
CA GLN A 354 5.39 -4.19 18.32
C GLN A 354 3.95 -3.91 18.80
N ASN A 355 3.03 -4.86 18.63
CA ASN A 355 1.66 -4.68 19.10
C ASN A 355 1.59 -4.69 20.64
N ARG A 356 2.42 -5.54 21.30
CA ARG A 356 2.54 -5.53 22.77
C ARG A 356 3.08 -4.20 23.30
N VAL A 357 4.03 -3.57 22.62
CA VAL A 357 4.52 -2.22 22.97
C VAL A 357 3.39 -1.20 22.96
N ILE A 358 2.52 -1.23 21.95
CA ILE A 358 1.37 -0.33 21.88
C ILE A 358 0.38 -0.58 23.03
N LEU A 359 -0.03 -1.83 23.25
CA LEU A 359 -0.98 -2.17 24.33
C LEU A 359 -0.44 -1.82 25.71
N GLU A 360 0.80 -2.21 26.00
CA GLU A 360 1.40 -1.98 27.31
C GLU A 360 1.65 -0.50 27.57
N GLY A 361 2.14 0.24 26.57
CA GLY A 361 2.31 1.69 26.72
C GLY A 361 0.99 2.42 26.86
N ALA A 362 -0.05 2.03 26.11
CA ALA A 362 -1.40 2.57 26.29
C ALA A 362 -1.92 2.30 27.71
N ARG A 363 -1.75 1.08 28.22
CA ARG A 363 -2.12 0.69 29.60
C ARG A 363 -1.38 1.54 30.65
N LYS A 364 -0.06 1.71 30.52
CA LYS A 364 0.76 2.53 31.44
C LYS A 364 0.36 4.01 31.42
N LEU A 365 -0.15 4.51 30.29
CA LEU A 365 -0.55 5.92 30.11
C LEU A 365 -2.05 6.17 30.34
N GLY A 366 -2.85 5.12 30.53
CA GLY A 366 -4.31 5.23 30.68
C GLY A 366 -5.05 5.54 29.38
N TYR A 367 -4.45 5.28 28.21
CA TYR A 367 -5.10 5.47 26.92
C TYR A 367 -6.05 4.31 26.58
N ALA A 368 -7.21 4.62 26.00
CA ALA A 368 -8.13 3.61 25.47
C ALA A 368 -7.49 2.86 24.29
N ALA A 369 -7.22 1.57 24.49
CA ALA A 369 -6.67 0.68 23.46
C ALA A 369 -7.37 -0.68 23.49
N LYS A 370 -7.37 -1.37 22.35
CA LYS A 370 -7.99 -2.70 22.21
C LYS A 370 -7.30 -3.56 21.17
N THR A 371 -7.60 -4.86 21.23
CA THR A 371 -7.26 -5.82 20.19
C THR A 371 -8.03 -5.50 18.91
N VAL A 372 -7.40 -5.74 17.77
CA VAL A 372 -8.02 -5.59 16.45
C VAL A 372 -8.41 -6.98 15.93
N PRO A 373 -9.71 -7.24 15.71
CA PRO A 373 -10.18 -8.51 15.15
C PRO A 373 -9.51 -8.84 13.81
N GLN A 374 -9.24 -10.13 13.58
CA GLN A 374 -8.54 -10.61 12.38
C GLN A 374 -9.43 -11.59 11.59
N ASN A 375 -9.42 -11.50 10.26
CA ASN A 375 -10.14 -12.44 9.38
C ASN A 375 -9.36 -13.74 9.12
N THR A 376 -9.03 -14.49 10.17
CA THR A 376 -8.18 -15.69 10.09
C THR A 376 -8.97 -16.99 10.16
N GLY A 377 -10.30 -16.94 9.96
CA GLY A 377 -11.14 -18.13 9.91
C GLY A 377 -11.17 -18.92 11.22
N HIS A 378 -11.20 -18.22 12.37
CA HIS A 378 -11.09 -18.84 13.71
C HIS A 378 -9.78 -19.60 13.97
N GLY A 379 -8.71 -19.25 13.26
CA GLY A 379 -7.39 -19.84 13.44
C GLY A 379 -6.30 -18.82 13.77
N GLU A 380 -5.18 -19.33 14.29
CA GLU A 380 -3.96 -18.55 14.48
C GLU A 380 -3.31 -18.20 13.13
N HIS A 381 -2.74 -17.00 13.04
CA HIS A 381 -2.01 -16.57 11.85
C HIS A 381 -0.84 -15.65 12.20
N TYR A 382 0.33 -16.24 12.45
CA TYR A 382 1.53 -15.52 12.90
C TYR A 382 2.63 -15.48 11.81
N CYS A 383 2.35 -14.96 10.61
CA CYS A 383 3.30 -15.11 9.48
C CYS A 383 4.25 -13.93 9.20
N GLY A 384 3.86 -12.67 9.47
CA GLY A 384 4.69 -11.49 9.16
C GLY A 384 4.53 -10.89 7.76
N TYR A 385 4.03 -11.66 6.80
CA TYR A 385 4.14 -11.36 5.37
C TYR A 385 2.80 -11.00 4.70
N CYS A 386 1.72 -10.78 5.44
CA CYS A 386 0.38 -10.54 4.88
C CYS A 386 0.32 -9.40 3.85
N THR A 387 1.26 -8.45 3.91
CA THR A 387 1.48 -7.39 2.89
C THR A 387 1.65 -7.97 1.49
N PHE A 388 2.33 -9.11 1.34
CA PHE A 388 2.51 -9.79 0.06
C PHE A 388 1.55 -10.97 -0.08
N GLY A 389 0.39 -10.92 0.56
CA GLY A 389 -0.59 -12.01 0.49
C GLY A 389 -0.38 -13.12 1.51
N CYS A 390 -1.11 -14.21 1.32
CA CYS A 390 -1.17 -15.31 2.26
C CYS A 390 -1.00 -16.64 1.53
N ALA A 391 0.24 -17.03 1.24
CA ALA A 391 0.55 -18.32 0.63
C ALA A 391 0.10 -19.54 1.47
N SER A 392 -0.23 -19.33 2.75
CA SER A 392 -0.74 -20.37 3.65
C SER A 392 -2.26 -20.49 3.68
N GLY A 393 -3.01 -19.65 2.95
CA GLY A 393 -4.48 -19.67 2.94
C GLY A 393 -5.16 -19.38 4.29
N GLY A 394 -4.40 -18.97 5.31
CA GLY A 394 -4.93 -18.71 6.66
C GLY A 394 -5.78 -17.44 6.73
N LYS A 395 -5.41 -16.40 5.96
CA LYS A 395 -6.18 -15.17 5.86
C LYS A 395 -7.40 -15.38 4.97
N LYS A 396 -8.59 -15.25 5.52
CA LYS A 396 -9.88 -15.44 4.84
C LYS A 396 -10.34 -14.15 4.14
N GLY A 397 -9.50 -13.65 3.24
CA GLY A 397 -9.84 -12.57 2.30
C GLY A 397 -10.70 -13.06 1.12
N PRO A 398 -10.90 -12.23 0.09
CA PRO A 398 -11.76 -12.57 -1.06
C PRO A 398 -11.46 -13.93 -1.71
N THR A 399 -10.17 -14.29 -1.86
CA THR A 399 -9.69 -15.50 -2.54
C THR A 399 -9.90 -16.79 -1.75
N GLU A 400 -10.11 -16.70 -0.44
CA GLU A 400 -10.28 -17.84 0.47
C GLU A 400 -11.70 -17.92 1.06
N SER A 401 -12.57 -16.97 0.67
CA SER A 401 -13.94 -16.87 1.18
C SER A 401 -14.95 -16.71 0.04
N PHE A 402 -15.35 -15.47 -0.27
CA PHE A 402 -16.49 -15.22 -1.15
C PHE A 402 -16.26 -15.63 -2.62
N LEU A 403 -15.03 -15.58 -3.15
CA LEU A 403 -14.78 -16.09 -4.50
C LEU A 403 -14.86 -17.62 -4.55
N VAL A 404 -14.50 -18.31 -3.47
CA VAL A 404 -14.68 -19.77 -3.34
C VAL A 404 -16.16 -20.10 -3.34
N ASP A 405 -16.96 -19.41 -2.54
CA ASP A 405 -18.42 -19.60 -2.50
C ASP A 405 -19.06 -19.30 -3.86
N ALA A 406 -18.63 -18.24 -4.54
CA ALA A 406 -19.09 -17.90 -5.89
C ALA A 406 -18.75 -19.02 -6.89
N ALA A 407 -17.55 -19.59 -6.83
CA ALA A 407 -17.13 -20.69 -7.68
C ALA A 407 -17.99 -21.93 -7.44
N GLN A 408 -18.23 -22.27 -6.18
CA GLN A 408 -19.08 -23.39 -5.78
C GLN A 408 -20.55 -23.20 -6.22
N ALA A 409 -21.02 -21.96 -6.27
CA ALA A 409 -22.34 -21.60 -6.80
C ALA A 409 -22.39 -21.50 -8.35
N GLY A 410 -21.28 -21.79 -9.06
CA GLY A 410 -21.23 -21.85 -10.52
C GLY A 410 -20.84 -20.55 -11.22
N ALA A 411 -20.29 -19.56 -10.51
CA ALA A 411 -19.68 -18.39 -11.15
C ALA A 411 -18.47 -18.80 -12.01
N ARG A 412 -18.25 -18.08 -13.11
CA ARG A 412 -17.09 -18.24 -13.99
C ARG A 412 -16.12 -17.07 -13.81
N PHE A 413 -14.84 -17.31 -14.12
CA PHE A 413 -13.78 -16.35 -13.86
C PHE A 413 -12.90 -16.12 -15.08
N MET A 414 -12.38 -14.91 -15.25
CA MET A 414 -11.40 -14.57 -16.28
C MET A 414 -10.36 -13.61 -15.70
N GLU A 415 -9.13 -14.05 -15.62
CA GLU A 415 -7.98 -13.22 -15.26
C GLU A 415 -7.27 -12.65 -16.50
N GLY A 416 -6.41 -11.65 -16.32
CA GLY A 416 -5.70 -10.99 -17.42
C GLY A 416 -6.61 -10.13 -18.33
N PHE A 417 -7.83 -9.82 -17.93
CA PHE A 417 -8.78 -9.01 -18.71
C PHE A 417 -8.86 -7.57 -18.22
N CYS A 418 -8.23 -6.67 -18.97
CA CYS A 418 -8.33 -5.23 -18.72
C CYS A 418 -9.58 -4.66 -19.40
N VAL A 419 -10.62 -4.34 -18.60
CA VAL A 419 -11.82 -3.69 -19.11
C VAL A 419 -11.54 -2.22 -19.46
N GLU A 420 -11.77 -1.87 -20.72
CA GLU A 420 -11.51 -0.53 -21.25
C GLU A 420 -12.72 0.38 -21.07
N LYS A 421 -13.93 -0.15 -21.35
CA LYS A 421 -15.20 0.59 -21.28
C LYS A 421 -16.41 -0.32 -21.05
N VAL A 422 -17.45 0.27 -20.44
CA VAL A 422 -18.82 -0.25 -20.40
C VAL A 422 -19.52 0.07 -21.71
N LEU A 423 -20.27 -0.90 -22.23
CA LEU A 423 -21.10 -0.76 -23.41
C LEU A 423 -22.54 -0.37 -23.01
N PHE A 424 -23.16 0.50 -23.82
CA PHE A 424 -24.52 0.96 -23.58
C PHE A 424 -25.40 0.78 -24.81
N THR A 425 -26.68 0.49 -24.58
CA THR A 425 -27.76 0.59 -25.56
C THR A 425 -28.77 1.66 -25.10
N GLN A 426 -29.63 2.09 -26.01
CA GLN A 426 -30.75 2.99 -25.69
C GLN A 426 -32.05 2.20 -25.71
N ILE A 427 -32.79 2.19 -24.60
CA ILE A 427 -34.09 1.53 -24.48
C ILE A 427 -35.08 2.55 -23.93
N ASN A 428 -36.12 2.88 -24.69
CA ASN A 428 -37.15 3.86 -24.30
C ASN A 428 -36.55 5.22 -23.84
N GLY A 429 -35.50 5.70 -24.53
CA GLY A 429 -34.80 6.93 -24.20
C GLY A 429 -33.88 6.86 -22.97
N ARG A 430 -33.73 5.67 -22.36
CA ARG A 430 -32.83 5.44 -21.23
C ARG A 430 -31.54 4.76 -21.68
N LYS A 431 -30.42 5.19 -21.09
CA LYS A 431 -29.11 4.60 -21.28
C LYS A 431 -29.00 3.33 -20.43
N VAL A 432 -29.01 2.16 -21.08
CA VAL A 432 -28.96 0.85 -20.43
C VAL A 432 -27.60 0.22 -20.66
N ALA A 433 -26.92 -0.23 -19.61
CA ALA A 433 -25.68 -0.98 -19.76
C ALA A 433 -25.96 -2.36 -20.38
N SER A 434 -25.17 -2.72 -21.40
CA SER A 434 -25.36 -3.93 -22.19
C SER A 434 -24.16 -4.89 -22.16
N GLY A 435 -23.09 -4.52 -21.46
CA GLY A 435 -21.88 -5.31 -21.38
C GLY A 435 -20.63 -4.49 -21.14
N VAL A 436 -19.47 -5.12 -21.35
CA VAL A 436 -18.15 -4.50 -21.29
C VAL A 436 -17.30 -4.93 -22.48
N GLN A 437 -16.32 -4.10 -22.83
CA GLN A 437 -15.29 -4.41 -23.82
C GLN A 437 -13.92 -4.15 -23.19
N GLY A 438 -12.95 -4.98 -23.56
CA GLY A 438 -11.56 -4.78 -23.18
C GLY A 438 -10.61 -5.74 -23.88
N THR A 439 -9.40 -5.78 -23.35
CA THR A 439 -8.32 -6.61 -23.87
C THR A 439 -7.98 -7.69 -22.85
N TRP A 440 -8.01 -8.95 -23.30
CA TRP A 440 -7.58 -10.11 -22.54
C TRP A 440 -6.17 -10.51 -22.93
N LYS A 441 -5.35 -10.83 -21.93
CA LYS A 441 -4.00 -11.33 -22.10
C LYS A 441 -3.83 -12.64 -21.34
N SER A 442 -3.42 -13.68 -22.05
CA SER A 442 -3.07 -14.97 -21.44
C SER A 442 -1.82 -14.85 -20.57
N ARG A 443 -1.62 -15.83 -19.69
CA ARG A 443 -0.31 -15.99 -19.04
C ARG A 443 0.75 -16.39 -20.06
N ASP A 444 1.91 -15.77 -19.94
CA ASP A 444 3.12 -16.19 -20.63
C ASP A 444 3.98 -17.11 -19.76
N SER A 445 5.16 -17.46 -20.27
CA SER A 445 6.19 -18.23 -19.56
C SER A 445 6.73 -17.56 -18.29
N TYR A 446 6.38 -16.29 -18.03
CA TYR A 446 6.69 -15.54 -16.81
C TYR A 446 5.44 -15.35 -15.93
N LEU A 447 4.50 -16.31 -16.00
CA LEU A 447 3.24 -16.29 -15.26
C LEU A 447 2.34 -15.07 -15.55
N GLY A 448 2.49 -14.44 -16.72
CA GLY A 448 1.65 -13.32 -17.20
C GLY A 448 2.30 -11.94 -17.16
N LEU A 449 3.60 -11.84 -16.86
CA LEU A 449 4.29 -10.56 -16.66
C LEU A 449 5.15 -10.12 -17.86
N GLY A 450 5.66 -11.05 -18.68
CA GLY A 450 6.74 -10.82 -19.65
C GLY A 450 6.34 -10.45 -21.08
N GLY A 451 5.08 -10.58 -21.50
CA GLY A 451 4.51 -10.16 -22.79
C GLY A 451 5.01 -10.85 -24.07
N VAL A 452 6.23 -11.40 -24.09
CA VAL A 452 6.92 -11.87 -25.32
C VAL A 452 6.31 -13.16 -25.93
N ALA A 453 5.41 -13.85 -25.22
CA ALA A 453 4.73 -15.06 -25.71
C ALA A 453 3.25 -15.15 -25.28
N ALA A 454 2.66 -14.07 -24.78
CA ALA A 454 1.25 -14.06 -24.37
C ALA A 454 0.35 -13.89 -25.60
N VAL A 455 -0.71 -14.69 -25.67
CA VAL A 455 -1.86 -14.44 -26.53
C VAL A 455 -2.61 -13.21 -26.02
N GLU A 456 -2.96 -12.30 -26.93
CA GLU A 456 -3.81 -11.15 -26.68
C GLU A 456 -5.09 -11.26 -27.52
N ARG A 457 -6.24 -10.94 -26.93
CA ARG A 457 -7.55 -10.97 -27.60
C ARG A 457 -8.39 -9.77 -27.19
N ASN A 458 -9.03 -9.14 -28.17
CA ASN A 458 -10.18 -8.28 -27.90
C ASN A 458 -11.37 -9.14 -27.44
N VAL A 459 -12.01 -8.79 -26.33
CA VAL A 459 -13.18 -9.52 -25.80
C VAL A 459 -14.34 -8.56 -25.55
N ILE A 460 -15.53 -8.98 -25.98
CA ILE A 460 -16.80 -8.31 -25.73
C ILE A 460 -17.65 -9.23 -24.85
N ILE A 461 -18.00 -8.76 -23.66
CA ILE A 461 -18.89 -9.49 -22.75
C ILE A 461 -20.24 -8.79 -22.76
N LYS A 462 -21.26 -9.42 -23.33
CA LYS A 462 -22.64 -8.95 -23.24
C LYS A 462 -23.25 -9.40 -21.92
N ALA A 463 -23.87 -8.48 -21.20
CA ALA A 463 -24.49 -8.75 -19.90
C ALA A 463 -25.75 -7.93 -19.70
N LYS A 464 -26.72 -8.48 -18.96
CA LYS A 464 -27.96 -7.76 -18.57
C LYS A 464 -27.67 -6.72 -17.48
N LYS A 465 -26.65 -6.97 -16.66
CA LYS A 465 -26.18 -6.08 -15.59
C LYS A 465 -24.66 -6.04 -15.61
N VAL A 466 -24.12 -4.83 -15.41
CA VAL A 466 -22.68 -4.58 -15.31
C VAL A 466 -22.40 -4.04 -13.91
N ILE A 467 -21.48 -4.67 -13.20
CA ILE A 467 -21.07 -4.25 -11.87
C ILE A 467 -19.59 -3.88 -11.95
N VAL A 468 -19.27 -2.63 -11.63
CA VAL A 468 -17.91 -2.12 -11.56
C VAL A 468 -17.43 -2.22 -10.11
N SER A 469 -16.38 -3.01 -9.90
CA SER A 469 -15.74 -3.28 -8.61
C SER A 469 -14.21 -3.16 -8.73
N ALA A 470 -13.75 -2.24 -9.57
CA ALA A 470 -12.33 -2.04 -9.90
C ALA A 470 -11.57 -1.26 -8.82
N GLY A 471 -12.25 -0.83 -7.75
CA GLY A 471 -11.68 -0.10 -6.63
C GLY A 471 -11.64 1.42 -6.83
N THR A 472 -11.45 2.13 -5.73
CA THR A 472 -11.52 3.60 -5.64
C THR A 472 -10.67 4.35 -6.65
N LEU A 473 -9.52 3.80 -7.03
CA LEU A 473 -8.65 4.47 -8.01
C LEU A 473 -9.14 4.26 -9.46
N GLN A 474 -9.71 3.09 -9.79
CA GLN A 474 -9.95 2.68 -11.19
C GLN A 474 -11.42 2.72 -11.60
N SER A 475 -12.36 2.43 -10.69
CA SER A 475 -13.80 2.51 -10.96
C SER A 475 -14.24 3.86 -11.56
N PRO A 476 -13.89 5.03 -11.00
CA PRO A 476 -14.25 6.31 -11.61
C PRO A 476 -13.63 6.51 -13.00
N LEU A 477 -12.40 6.02 -13.23
CA LEU A 477 -11.74 6.14 -14.53
C LEU A 477 -12.42 5.27 -15.59
N LEU A 478 -12.85 4.07 -15.23
CA LEU A 478 -13.66 3.22 -16.12
C LEU A 478 -14.98 3.90 -16.48
N LEU A 479 -15.66 4.54 -15.51
CA LEU A 479 -16.89 5.29 -15.78
C LEU A 479 -16.65 6.46 -16.76
N LEU A 480 -15.56 7.21 -16.57
CA LEU A 480 -15.18 8.32 -17.46
C LEU A 480 -14.84 7.84 -18.88
N ARG A 481 -14.04 6.77 -19.00
CA ARG A 481 -13.72 6.13 -20.30
C ARG A 481 -14.96 5.55 -21.00
N SER A 482 -15.98 5.19 -20.23
CA SER A 482 -17.29 4.75 -20.75
C SER A 482 -18.20 5.91 -21.18
N GLY A 483 -17.71 7.15 -21.12
CA GLY A 483 -18.42 8.33 -21.62
C GLY A 483 -19.42 8.96 -20.64
N LEU A 484 -19.41 8.56 -19.36
CA LEU A 484 -20.24 9.23 -18.35
C LEU A 484 -19.69 10.61 -18.02
N LYS A 485 -20.60 11.55 -17.74
CA LYS A 485 -20.31 13.00 -17.58
C LYS A 485 -20.72 13.56 -16.22
N ASN A 486 -21.09 12.71 -15.26
CA ASN A 486 -21.43 13.17 -13.91
C ASN A 486 -20.19 13.84 -13.28
N PRO A 487 -20.25 15.12 -12.89
CA PRO A 487 -19.09 15.87 -12.37
C PRO A 487 -18.58 15.38 -11.02
N GLN A 488 -19.33 14.50 -10.34
CA GLN A 488 -18.93 13.87 -9.08
C GLN A 488 -17.98 12.68 -9.29
N ILE A 489 -17.88 12.12 -10.50
CA ILE A 489 -17.00 10.97 -10.77
C ILE A 489 -15.55 11.37 -10.50
N GLY A 490 -14.89 10.58 -9.64
CA GLY A 490 -13.51 10.78 -9.24
C GLY A 490 -13.31 11.75 -8.06
N ARG A 491 -14.34 12.49 -7.64
CA ARG A 491 -14.26 13.43 -6.50
C ARG A 491 -14.52 12.71 -5.17
N ASN A 492 -14.16 13.37 -4.07
CA ASN A 492 -14.39 12.88 -2.70
C ASN A 492 -13.52 11.67 -2.35
N LEU A 493 -12.26 11.68 -2.82
CA LEU A 493 -11.28 10.68 -2.40
C LEU A 493 -10.91 10.89 -0.94
N TYR A 494 -11.13 9.88 -0.11
CA TYR A 494 -10.61 9.81 1.26
C TYR A 494 -9.55 8.71 1.34
N LEU A 495 -8.52 8.93 2.16
CA LEU A 495 -7.33 8.08 2.20
C LEU A 495 -6.96 7.55 3.59
N HIS A 496 -7.52 8.05 4.68
CA HIS A 496 -6.97 7.83 6.01
C HIS A 496 -5.44 8.04 6.07
N PRO A 497 -4.94 9.28 5.89
CA PRO A 497 -3.52 9.54 5.80
C PRO A 497 -2.81 9.09 7.07
N VAL A 498 -1.72 8.34 6.91
CA VAL A 498 -0.89 7.88 8.02
C VAL A 498 0.49 8.52 7.96
N MET A 499 1.04 8.87 9.12
CA MET A 499 2.45 9.19 9.29
C MET A 499 3.11 8.07 10.10
N GLY A 500 4.27 7.60 9.66
CA GLY A 500 5.02 6.54 10.34
C GLY A 500 5.96 7.07 11.43
N ALA A 501 6.23 6.23 12.42
CA ALA A 501 7.30 6.41 13.40
C ALA A 501 7.92 5.05 13.78
N SER A 502 9.14 5.09 14.33
CA SER A 502 9.90 3.93 14.76
C SER A 502 10.40 4.14 16.18
N ALA A 503 10.31 3.11 17.02
CA ALA A 503 11.01 3.06 18.30
C ALA A 503 12.11 2.00 18.24
N VAL A 504 13.31 2.32 18.71
CA VAL A 504 14.45 1.38 18.78
C VAL A 504 14.67 0.98 20.24
N PHE A 505 14.84 -0.31 20.48
CA PHE A 505 15.08 -0.91 21.79
C PHE A 505 16.50 -1.48 21.90
N ASP A 506 16.96 -1.69 23.14
CA ASP A 506 18.23 -2.36 23.38
C ASP A 506 18.11 -3.86 23.10
N GLU A 507 16.95 -4.47 23.36
CA GLU A 507 16.67 -5.86 23.00
C GLU A 507 16.27 -6.08 21.53
N GLU A 508 16.37 -7.34 21.06
CA GLU A 508 15.84 -7.72 19.74
C GLU A 508 14.31 -7.78 19.75
N THR A 509 13.69 -7.24 18.71
CA THR A 509 12.22 -7.22 18.56
C THR A 509 11.73 -8.06 17.39
N ARG A 510 12.58 -8.30 16.37
CA ARG A 510 12.29 -9.04 15.13
C ARG A 510 10.93 -8.66 14.54
N PRO A 511 10.74 -7.39 14.19
CA PRO A 511 9.40 -6.83 14.04
C PRO A 511 8.63 -7.32 12.80
N TRP A 512 9.31 -8.00 11.87
CA TRP A 512 8.70 -8.68 10.72
C TRP A 512 8.05 -10.02 11.06
N GLU A 513 8.19 -10.53 12.28
CA GLU A 513 7.50 -11.76 12.72
C GLU A 513 6.10 -11.42 13.26
N GLY A 514 5.12 -12.29 12.97
CA GLY A 514 3.75 -12.15 13.46
C GLY A 514 2.90 -11.11 12.73
N SER A 515 1.65 -10.96 13.17
CA SER A 515 0.69 -10.09 12.49
C SER A 515 1.05 -8.61 12.60
N ALA A 516 1.02 -7.90 11.47
CA ALA A 516 1.41 -6.50 11.40
C ALA A 516 0.54 -5.60 12.27
N LEU A 517 -0.77 -5.80 12.29
CA LEU A 517 -1.74 -4.93 12.94
C LEU A 517 -2.72 -5.77 13.76
N THR A 518 -2.50 -5.85 15.06
CA THR A 518 -3.37 -6.57 16.02
C THR A 518 -3.83 -5.70 17.18
N THR A 519 -3.42 -4.44 17.21
CA THR A 519 -3.72 -3.48 18.27
C THR A 519 -4.05 -2.12 17.69
N VAL A 520 -4.96 -1.42 18.36
CA VAL A 520 -5.30 -0.02 18.08
C VAL A 520 -5.47 0.77 19.37
N VAL A 521 -4.96 2.00 19.40
CA VAL A 521 -5.28 3.03 20.40
C VAL A 521 -6.34 3.95 19.81
N ASN A 522 -7.49 4.05 20.48
CA ASN A 522 -8.64 4.84 20.06
C ASN A 522 -8.80 6.15 20.83
N GLU A 523 -7.98 6.39 21.86
CA GLU A 523 -8.05 7.59 22.72
C GLU A 523 -8.18 8.91 21.95
N PHE A 524 -7.57 9.00 20.78
CA PHE A 524 -7.48 10.23 19.98
C PHE A 524 -8.42 10.22 18.76
N GLU A 525 -9.41 9.32 18.69
CA GLU A 525 -10.23 9.14 17.47
C GLU A 525 -11.26 10.27 17.22
N ASP A 526 -11.53 11.08 18.24
CA ASP A 526 -12.48 12.20 18.23
C ASP A 526 -11.88 13.44 18.92
N LEU A 527 -10.90 14.07 18.26
CA LEU A 527 -10.19 15.23 18.80
C LEU A 527 -10.93 16.55 18.61
N ASP A 528 -11.89 16.61 17.68
CA ASP A 528 -12.72 17.78 17.45
C ASP A 528 -14.10 17.71 18.10
N GLY A 529 -14.52 16.56 18.62
CA GLY A 529 -15.87 16.31 19.14
C GLY A 529 -16.90 16.02 18.04
N ASP A 530 -16.48 16.01 16.76
CA ASP A 530 -17.30 15.74 15.57
C ASP A 530 -16.85 14.44 14.87
N GLY A 531 -16.13 13.59 15.58
CA GLY A 531 -15.65 12.29 15.10
C GLY A 531 -14.49 12.39 14.12
N HIS A 532 -13.65 13.43 14.18
CA HIS A 532 -12.36 13.49 13.48
C HIS A 532 -11.20 13.45 14.46
N GLY A 533 -10.25 12.57 14.15
CA GLY A 533 -9.12 12.30 15.01
C GLY A 533 -8.23 11.22 14.40
N VAL A 534 -7.45 10.58 15.26
CA VAL A 534 -6.38 9.68 14.87
C VAL A 534 -6.40 8.43 15.73
N LYS A 535 -6.07 7.31 15.13
CA LYS A 535 -5.77 6.05 15.79
C LYS A 535 -4.27 5.78 15.75
N ILE A 536 -3.75 5.15 16.80
CA ILE A 536 -2.36 4.68 16.82
C ILE A 536 -2.38 3.17 16.61
N GLU A 537 -1.72 2.72 15.56
CA GLU A 537 -1.62 1.32 15.17
C GLU A 537 -0.16 0.99 14.84
N SER A 538 0.14 -0.27 14.56
CA SER A 538 1.41 -0.68 13.96
C SER A 538 1.25 -0.97 12.47
N VAL A 539 2.36 -0.93 11.74
CA VAL A 539 2.43 -1.23 10.30
C VAL A 539 3.22 -2.50 10.05
N SER A 540 3.12 -3.04 8.83
CA SER A 540 3.99 -4.12 8.38
C SER A 540 5.45 -3.67 8.40
N MET A 541 6.28 -4.48 9.05
CA MET A 541 7.72 -4.25 9.22
C MET A 541 8.53 -5.04 8.20
N MET A 542 8.02 -5.16 6.98
CA MET A 542 8.82 -5.65 5.86
C MET A 542 9.84 -4.57 5.50
N PRO A 543 11.16 -4.87 5.44
CA PRO A 543 12.18 -3.87 5.19
C PRO A 543 11.92 -2.94 4.00
N PRO A 544 11.52 -3.44 2.81
CA PRO A 544 11.31 -2.58 1.64
C PRO A 544 10.02 -1.76 1.67
N LEU A 545 9.13 -2.02 2.64
CA LEU A 545 8.00 -1.14 2.94
C LEU A 545 8.37 -0.08 3.98
N PHE A 546 9.03 -0.50 5.07
CA PHE A 546 9.28 0.33 6.25
C PHE A 546 10.45 1.29 6.08
N LEU A 547 11.63 0.80 5.70
CA LEU A 547 12.87 1.60 5.65
C LEU A 547 12.76 2.83 4.73
N PRO A 548 12.20 2.72 3.51
CA PRO A 548 12.14 3.86 2.60
C PRO A 548 11.27 5.02 3.07
N MET A 549 10.37 4.81 4.04
CA MET A 549 9.51 5.88 4.59
C MET A 549 10.32 6.92 5.38
N PHE A 550 11.48 6.56 5.91
CA PHE A 550 12.22 7.43 6.83
C PHE A 550 13.18 8.38 6.11
N PRO A 551 13.44 9.57 6.68
CA PRO A 551 14.36 10.55 6.16
C PRO A 551 15.75 9.99 5.84
N TRP A 552 16.28 10.37 4.68
CA TRP A 552 17.71 10.27 4.42
C TRP A 552 18.37 11.57 4.91
N ARG A 553 19.20 11.49 5.95
CA ARG A 553 19.87 12.64 6.58
C ARG A 553 21.37 12.68 6.29
N ASP A 554 21.97 11.52 6.19
CA ASP A 554 23.38 11.30 5.88
C ASP A 554 23.49 9.85 5.39
N SER A 555 24.37 9.60 4.43
CA SER A 555 24.44 8.27 3.81
C SER A 555 25.00 7.17 4.72
N LEU A 556 25.94 7.46 5.63
CA LEU A 556 26.40 6.51 6.65
C LEU A 556 25.33 6.35 7.75
N GLU A 557 24.77 7.45 8.23
CA GLU A 557 23.70 7.43 9.24
C GLU A 557 22.53 6.57 8.78
N TYR A 558 22.12 6.68 7.51
CA TYR A 558 21.00 5.92 6.98
C TYR A 558 21.27 4.41 6.96
N LYS A 559 22.50 3.97 6.61
CA LYS A 559 22.90 2.56 6.72
C LYS A 559 22.86 2.09 8.19
N LEU A 560 23.43 2.88 9.11
CA LEU A 560 23.43 2.53 10.53
C LEU A 560 22.02 2.47 11.11
N TRP A 561 21.15 3.39 10.74
CA TRP A 561 19.75 3.40 11.13
C TRP A 561 18.99 2.19 10.57
N ALA A 562 19.19 1.86 9.29
CA ALA A 562 18.56 0.70 8.67
C ALA A 562 18.95 -0.60 9.39
N ALA A 563 20.21 -0.75 9.81
CA ALA A 563 20.68 -1.91 10.56
C ALA A 563 20.00 -2.08 11.94
N LYS A 564 19.49 -1.00 12.54
CA LYS A 564 18.76 -1.05 13.82
C LYS A 564 17.35 -1.64 13.71
N MET A 565 16.82 -1.83 12.50
CA MET A 565 15.44 -2.27 12.28
C MET A 565 15.09 -3.58 13.00
N ARG A 566 16.05 -4.50 13.17
CA ARG A 566 15.87 -5.75 13.94
C ARG A 566 15.46 -5.54 15.40
N ARG A 567 15.77 -4.36 15.95
CA ARG A 567 15.47 -3.92 17.32
C ARG A 567 14.40 -2.84 17.34
N SER A 568 13.68 -2.63 16.24
CA SER A 568 12.68 -1.58 16.13
C SER A 568 11.25 -2.10 16.32
N THR A 569 10.32 -1.20 16.67
CA THR A 569 8.88 -1.40 16.51
C THR A 569 8.31 -0.21 15.74
N SER A 570 7.15 -0.40 15.09
CA SER A 570 6.51 0.68 14.35
C SER A 570 5.30 1.29 15.05
N PHE A 571 5.03 2.53 14.66
CA PHE A 571 3.77 3.22 14.91
C PHE A 571 3.29 3.88 13.61
N ILE A 572 1.98 3.93 13.41
CA ILE A 572 1.34 4.77 12.40
C ILE A 572 0.22 5.59 13.04
N THR A 573 0.05 6.81 12.56
CA THR A 573 -0.99 7.75 13.00
C THR A 573 -2.14 7.76 11.99
N LEU A 574 -3.02 6.76 12.04
CA LEU A 574 -4.14 6.63 11.10
C LEU A 574 -5.19 7.71 11.37
N THR A 575 -5.27 8.70 10.48
CA THR A 575 -6.16 9.86 10.66
C THR A 575 -7.45 9.67 9.89
N LYS A 576 -8.62 9.88 10.49
CA LYS A 576 -9.88 9.99 9.74
C LYS A 576 -9.91 11.36 9.07
N ASP A 577 -9.51 11.41 7.79
CA ASP A 577 -9.41 12.66 7.05
C ASP A 577 -10.76 13.34 6.86
N ARG A 578 -10.81 14.62 7.23
CA ARG A 578 -12.00 15.46 7.04
C ARG A 578 -12.13 15.95 5.59
N ASP A 579 -11.02 16.39 5.02
CA ASP A 579 -11.00 17.02 3.70
C ASP A 579 -10.61 15.99 2.61
N SER A 580 -11.34 16.00 1.50
CA SER A 580 -11.20 15.00 0.44
C SER A 580 -10.36 15.47 -0.74
N GLY A 581 -9.74 14.54 -1.46
CA GLY A 581 -9.11 14.75 -2.75
C GLY A 581 -9.94 14.28 -3.94
N ARG A 582 -9.26 13.96 -5.04
CA ARG A 582 -9.86 13.36 -6.24
C ARG A 582 -8.89 12.44 -6.99
N VAL A 583 -9.45 11.57 -7.81
CA VAL A 583 -8.76 10.82 -8.86
C VAL A 583 -9.25 11.26 -10.24
N TYR A 584 -8.36 11.27 -11.23
CA TYR A 584 -8.68 11.68 -12.58
C TYR A 584 -7.72 11.01 -13.59
N PRO A 585 -8.10 10.90 -14.88
CA PRO A 585 -7.20 10.33 -15.88
C PRO A 585 -6.09 11.34 -16.21
N ASP A 586 -4.87 10.86 -16.33
CA ASP A 586 -3.75 11.62 -16.90
C ASP A 586 -4.15 12.11 -18.31
N PRO A 587 -3.93 13.39 -18.65
CA PRO A 587 -4.34 13.94 -19.93
C PRO A 587 -3.55 13.39 -21.13
N VAL A 588 -2.40 12.75 -20.90
CA VAL A 588 -1.53 12.20 -21.96
C VAL A 588 -1.83 10.74 -22.21
N ASP A 589 -1.77 9.91 -21.16
CA ASP A 589 -1.84 8.45 -21.28
C ASP A 589 -3.08 7.81 -20.62
N GLY A 590 -3.91 8.60 -19.95
CA GLY A 590 -5.15 8.15 -19.31
C GLY A 590 -4.95 7.34 -18.03
N ARG A 591 -3.72 7.14 -17.53
CA ARG A 591 -3.45 6.44 -16.27
C ARG A 591 -3.99 7.23 -15.07
N CYS A 592 -4.12 6.55 -13.92
CA CYS A 592 -4.66 7.16 -12.72
C CYS A 592 -3.75 8.27 -12.17
N ARG A 593 -4.28 9.48 -12.04
CA ARG A 593 -3.68 10.59 -11.27
C ARG A 593 -4.46 10.83 -10.00
N VAL A 594 -3.74 11.23 -8.95
CA VAL A 594 -4.31 11.49 -7.62
C VAL A 594 -3.95 12.88 -7.16
N SER A 595 -4.97 13.71 -6.98
CA SER A 595 -4.82 15.02 -6.35
C SER A 595 -5.37 14.92 -4.93
N TYR A 596 -4.46 14.89 -3.96
CA TYR A 596 -4.78 14.79 -2.54
C TYR A 596 -3.67 15.44 -1.73
N ALA A 597 -4.05 16.24 -0.73
CA ALA A 597 -3.12 16.79 0.24
C ALA A 597 -3.74 16.65 1.63
N VAL A 598 -2.97 16.12 2.59
CA VAL A 598 -3.41 16.02 3.99
C VAL A 598 -3.68 17.42 4.50
N SER A 599 -4.87 17.71 5.02
CA SER A 599 -5.25 19.07 5.39
C SER A 599 -4.44 19.59 6.59
N ALA A 600 -4.35 20.93 6.74
CA ALA A 600 -3.72 21.51 7.94
C ALA A 600 -4.46 21.12 9.23
N PHE A 601 -5.76 20.84 9.14
CA PHE A 601 -6.57 20.35 10.25
C PHE A 601 -6.12 18.94 10.66
N ASP A 602 -6.11 18.01 9.72
CA ASP A 602 -5.71 16.61 9.97
C ASP A 602 -4.24 16.52 10.43
N ARG A 603 -3.34 17.36 9.88
CA ARG A 603 -1.93 17.41 10.29
C ARG A 603 -1.74 17.88 11.74
N LYS A 604 -2.66 18.66 12.33
CA LYS A 604 -2.60 18.99 13.76
C LYS A 604 -2.93 17.79 14.62
N HIS A 605 -3.95 17.02 14.24
CA HIS A 605 -4.32 15.80 14.95
C HIS A 605 -3.22 14.73 14.88
N ILE A 606 -2.55 14.61 13.73
CA ILE A 606 -1.39 13.71 13.55
C ILE A 606 -0.26 14.03 14.55
N VAL A 607 -0.02 15.31 14.86
CA VAL A 607 1.00 15.71 15.84
C VAL A 607 0.70 15.16 17.24
N GLU A 608 -0.56 15.20 17.68
CA GLU A 608 -0.92 14.67 19.00
C GLU A 608 -0.74 13.13 19.05
N ALA A 609 -1.05 12.42 17.97
CA ALA A 609 -0.80 10.98 17.88
C ALA A 609 0.69 10.62 17.83
N LEU A 610 1.54 11.43 17.18
CA LEU A 610 3.00 11.25 17.21
C LEU A 610 3.56 11.46 18.62
N ILE A 611 3.07 12.46 19.35
CA ILE A 611 3.44 12.72 20.75
C ILE A 611 3.04 11.54 21.62
N ALA A 612 1.81 11.05 21.46
CA ALA A 612 1.34 9.87 22.18
C ALA A 612 2.17 8.62 21.83
N SER A 613 2.54 8.43 20.57
CA SER A 613 3.43 7.33 20.13
C SER A 613 4.82 7.44 20.76
N ALA A 614 5.40 8.65 20.85
CA ALA A 614 6.69 8.89 21.52
C ALA A 614 6.62 8.58 23.02
N LYS A 615 5.52 8.96 23.69
CA LYS A 615 5.27 8.62 25.10
C LYS A 615 5.13 7.11 25.31
N ILE A 616 4.39 6.42 24.43
CA ILE A 616 4.27 4.95 24.45
C ILE A 616 5.65 4.31 24.29
N ALA A 617 6.43 4.75 23.30
CA ALA A 617 7.77 4.24 23.08
C ALA A 617 8.67 4.46 24.31
N TYR A 618 8.66 5.66 24.89
CA TYR A 618 9.46 6.00 26.07
C TYR A 618 9.13 5.09 27.26
N ILE A 619 7.85 5.05 27.67
CA ILE A 619 7.41 4.32 28.89
C ILE A 619 7.51 2.79 28.75
N THR A 620 7.69 2.29 27.52
CA THR A 620 7.92 0.87 27.23
C THR A 620 9.40 0.53 27.06
N GLY A 621 10.29 1.50 27.26
CA GLY A 621 11.73 1.24 27.34
C GLY A 621 12.52 1.58 26.07
N ALA A 622 11.92 2.19 25.04
CA ALA A 622 12.65 2.54 23.83
C ALA A 622 13.83 3.50 24.10
N ARG A 623 14.97 3.21 23.49
CA ARG A 623 16.19 4.05 23.49
C ARG A 623 16.09 5.21 22.51
N GLU A 624 15.45 4.99 21.37
CA GLU A 624 15.30 6.00 20.33
C GLU A 624 13.86 6.06 19.83
N PHE A 625 13.40 7.26 19.46
CA PHE A 625 12.14 7.45 18.74
C PHE A 625 12.36 8.32 17.49
N HIS A 626 12.01 7.78 16.34
CA HIS A 626 12.20 8.37 15.03
C HIS A 626 10.86 8.66 14.38
N THR A 627 10.72 9.83 13.75
CA THR A 627 9.55 10.16 12.92
C THR A 627 9.95 10.23 11.45
N VAL A 628 8.97 10.11 10.54
CA VAL A 628 9.22 10.33 9.11
C VAL A 628 9.34 11.83 8.74
N TYR A 629 9.17 12.75 9.70
CA TYR A 629 9.23 14.19 9.47
C TYR A 629 10.67 14.69 9.51
N ARG A 630 11.17 15.20 8.38
CA ARG A 630 12.61 15.51 8.18
C ARG A 630 13.15 16.58 9.13
N ASP A 631 12.32 17.55 9.52
CA ASP A 631 12.74 18.68 10.37
C ASP A 631 12.77 18.36 11.87
N ILE A 632 12.42 17.14 12.26
CA ILE A 632 12.50 16.70 13.65
C ILE A 632 13.60 15.63 13.76
N PRO A 633 14.68 15.89 14.51
CA PRO A 633 15.68 14.86 14.79
C PRO A 633 15.07 13.75 15.64
N PRO A 634 15.66 12.54 15.62
CA PRO A 634 15.22 11.48 16.51
C PRO A 634 15.39 11.90 17.97
N PHE A 635 14.43 11.50 18.80
CA PHE A 635 14.62 11.55 20.25
C PHE A 635 15.54 10.41 20.66
N ILE A 636 16.64 10.72 21.34
CA ILE A 636 17.57 9.74 21.91
C ILE A 636 17.46 9.86 23.43
N ARG A 637 17.03 8.79 24.11
CA ARG A 637 16.87 8.79 25.56
C ARG A 637 18.23 8.93 26.24
N PRO A 638 18.44 9.94 27.10
CA PRO A 638 19.67 10.04 27.91
C PRO A 638 19.90 8.78 28.76
N GLU A 639 21.17 8.43 29.03
CA GLU A 639 21.49 7.26 29.86
C GLU A 639 21.00 7.37 31.31
N ALA A 640 20.95 8.59 31.84
CA ALA A 640 20.44 8.85 33.18
C ALA A 640 18.91 8.82 33.28
N SER A 641 18.20 8.86 32.15
CA SER A 641 16.74 8.86 32.11
C SER A 641 16.20 7.44 32.32
N ASP A 642 15.37 7.27 33.34
CA ASP A 642 14.67 6.02 33.64
C ASP A 642 13.16 6.16 33.35
N PRO A 643 12.63 5.44 32.35
CA PRO A 643 11.20 5.46 32.06
C PRO A 643 10.31 4.97 33.18
N GLU A 644 10.82 4.14 34.09
CA GLU A 644 10.08 3.66 35.27
C GLU A 644 10.34 4.52 36.51
N GLY A 645 11.19 5.55 36.37
CA GLY A 645 11.46 6.54 37.40
C GLY A 645 10.27 7.46 37.67
N PRO A 646 10.35 8.28 38.73
CA PRO A 646 9.23 9.11 39.19
C PRO A 646 8.81 10.19 38.18
N GLU A 647 9.70 10.63 37.29
CA GLU A 647 9.37 11.58 36.23
C GLU A 647 8.53 10.94 35.12
N GLY A 648 8.76 9.66 34.81
CA GLY A 648 8.09 8.93 33.72
C GLY A 648 8.09 9.75 32.43
N ILE A 649 6.92 9.93 31.82
CA ILE A 649 6.80 10.74 30.59
C ILE A 649 7.05 12.25 30.79
N ASN A 650 7.21 12.75 32.02
CA ASN A 650 7.55 14.15 32.29
C ASN A 650 9.07 14.41 32.25
N ASP A 651 9.87 13.41 31.90
CA ASP A 651 11.31 13.55 31.62
C ASP A 651 11.62 14.79 30.78
N ALA A 652 12.59 15.58 31.24
CA ALA A 652 12.89 16.88 30.66
C ALA A 652 13.34 16.80 29.19
N ALA A 653 14.07 15.76 28.81
CA ALA A 653 14.54 15.59 27.43
C ALA A 653 13.36 15.22 26.51
N LEU A 654 12.49 14.31 26.96
CA LEU A 654 11.28 13.96 26.22
C LEU A 654 10.35 15.17 26.05
N GLN A 655 10.12 15.94 27.12
CA GLN A 655 9.28 17.14 27.07
C GLN A 655 9.85 18.23 26.15
N SER A 656 11.17 18.41 26.14
CA SER A 656 11.84 19.31 25.20
C SER A 656 11.63 18.88 23.75
N TRP A 657 11.73 17.59 23.46
CA TRP A 657 11.48 17.05 22.11
C TRP A 657 10.00 17.23 21.70
N ILE A 658 9.05 16.97 22.60
CA ILE A 658 7.62 17.20 22.38
C ILE A 658 7.32 18.67 22.09
N ALA A 659 7.93 19.59 22.86
CA ALA A 659 7.75 21.03 22.65
C ALA A 659 8.24 21.46 21.25
N GLU A 660 9.36 20.92 20.79
CA GLU A 660 9.88 21.19 19.45
C GLU A 660 8.95 20.62 18.36
N LEU A 661 8.42 19.41 18.52
CA LEU A 661 7.44 18.84 17.60
C LEU A 661 6.17 19.70 17.52
N ARG A 662 5.63 20.14 18.66
CA ARG A 662 4.46 21.04 18.69
C ARG A 662 4.72 22.38 18.02
N ARG A 663 5.93 22.94 18.16
CA ARG A 663 6.33 24.19 17.49
C ARG A 663 6.26 24.10 15.96
N LYS A 664 6.41 22.89 15.40
CA LYS A 664 6.30 22.63 13.96
C LYS A 664 4.86 22.35 13.49
N SER A 665 3.87 22.32 14.39
CA SER A 665 2.47 22.03 14.05
C SER A 665 1.75 23.24 13.42
N PRO A 666 0.95 23.06 12.35
CA PRO A 666 0.81 21.83 11.57
C PRO A 666 2.06 21.55 10.74
N LEU A 667 2.46 20.28 10.67
CA LEU A 667 3.64 19.83 9.93
C LEU A 667 3.59 20.26 8.46
N ASN A 668 4.73 20.58 7.85
CA ASN A 668 4.79 20.88 6.41
C ASN A 668 4.70 19.57 5.60
N PRO A 669 3.68 19.39 4.73
CA PRO A 669 3.50 18.13 4.00
C PRO A 669 4.63 17.83 3.02
N GLU A 670 5.41 18.82 2.58
CA GLU A 670 6.59 18.58 1.73
C GLU A 670 7.79 17.99 2.51
N ARG A 671 7.75 18.00 3.84
CA ARG A 671 8.86 17.56 4.72
C ARG A 671 8.68 16.14 5.26
N CYS A 672 7.65 15.42 4.84
CA CYS A 672 7.41 14.01 5.19
C CYS A 672 6.78 13.25 4.02
N LEU A 673 6.74 11.93 4.14
CA LEU A 673 5.90 11.07 3.32
C LEU A 673 4.71 10.62 4.17
N PHE A 674 3.50 10.90 3.70
CA PHE A 674 2.30 10.22 4.18
C PHE A 674 2.05 8.96 3.37
N ALA A 675 1.37 8.00 3.98
CA ALA A 675 0.96 6.79 3.29
C ALA A 675 -0.53 6.50 3.49
N SER A 676 -1.09 5.64 2.64
CA SER A 676 -2.46 5.15 2.74
C SER A 676 -2.58 3.75 2.15
N ALA A 677 -3.34 2.90 2.83
CA ALA A 677 -3.88 1.65 2.28
C ALA A 677 -5.42 1.68 2.18
N HIS A 678 -6.05 2.84 2.40
CA HIS A 678 -7.49 2.98 2.61
C HIS A 678 -8.12 3.96 1.63
N GLN A 679 -8.30 3.55 0.37
CA GLN A 679 -8.88 4.43 -0.65
C GLN A 679 -10.41 4.33 -0.67
N MET A 680 -11.14 5.44 -0.49
CA MET A 680 -12.60 5.46 -0.43
C MET A 680 -13.23 6.65 -1.19
N GLY A 681 -14.49 6.54 -1.59
CA GLY A 681 -15.39 7.69 -1.86
C GLY A 681 -15.44 8.30 -3.27
N THR A 682 -14.61 7.85 -4.22
CA THR A 682 -14.52 8.45 -5.57
C THR A 682 -15.72 8.24 -6.50
N CYS A 683 -16.62 7.32 -6.14
CA CYS A 683 -17.94 7.11 -6.75
C CYS A 683 -19.04 7.23 -5.70
N ARG A 684 -18.92 8.22 -4.80
CA ARG A 684 -19.77 8.43 -3.62
C ARG A 684 -21.25 8.09 -3.82
N MET A 685 -21.79 7.27 -2.91
CA MET A 685 -23.21 7.02 -2.72
C MET A 685 -23.93 8.27 -2.21
N SER A 686 -25.12 8.54 -2.71
CA SER A 686 -25.88 9.73 -2.33
C SER A 686 -27.37 9.58 -2.58
N LYS A 687 -28.18 10.43 -1.94
CA LYS A 687 -29.63 10.51 -2.17
C LYS A 687 -30.03 11.16 -3.50
N SER A 688 -29.11 11.77 -4.24
CA SER A 688 -29.42 12.47 -5.49
C SER A 688 -28.21 12.57 -6.42
N PRO A 689 -28.43 12.60 -7.76
CA PRO A 689 -27.35 12.66 -8.75
C PRO A 689 -26.49 13.92 -8.68
N LYS A 690 -26.95 14.99 -8.02
CA LYS A 690 -26.16 16.22 -7.82
C LYS A 690 -25.05 16.04 -6.78
N LEU A 691 -25.24 15.12 -5.85
CA LEU A 691 -24.39 14.94 -4.67
C LEU A 691 -23.44 13.75 -4.80
N GLY A 692 -23.65 12.81 -5.71
CA GLY A 692 -22.79 11.64 -5.85
C GLY A 692 -22.91 10.94 -7.20
N VAL A 693 -22.31 9.76 -7.28
CA VAL A 693 -22.19 8.96 -8.51
C VAL A 693 -23.19 7.81 -8.54
N VAL A 694 -23.45 7.20 -7.39
CA VAL A 694 -24.42 6.12 -7.24
C VAL A 694 -25.56 6.49 -6.30
N ASP A 695 -26.69 5.84 -6.51
CA ASP A 695 -27.85 5.87 -5.61
C ASP A 695 -27.66 4.93 -4.40
N PRO A 696 -28.60 4.88 -3.44
CA PRO A 696 -28.50 4.01 -2.26
C PRO A 696 -28.46 2.50 -2.55
N ASP A 697 -28.82 2.07 -3.76
CA ASP A 697 -28.71 0.67 -4.22
C ASP A 697 -27.45 0.45 -5.07
N CYS A 698 -26.52 1.40 -5.03
CA CYS A 698 -25.26 1.40 -5.79
C CYS A 698 -25.44 1.47 -7.32
N GLN A 699 -26.62 1.80 -7.84
CA GLN A 699 -26.83 2.00 -9.26
C GLN A 699 -26.27 3.36 -9.69
N VAL A 700 -25.55 3.40 -10.81
CA VAL A 700 -24.97 4.64 -11.33
C VAL A 700 -26.08 5.56 -11.83
N TRP A 701 -26.11 6.78 -11.30
CA TRP A 701 -27.11 7.78 -11.68
C TRP A 701 -27.13 8.04 -13.19
N GLY A 702 -28.33 8.13 -13.76
CA GLY A 702 -28.53 8.39 -15.19
C GLY A 702 -28.28 7.19 -16.09
N THR A 703 -28.16 6.00 -15.51
CA THR A 703 -28.02 4.73 -16.25
C THR A 703 -28.93 3.66 -15.64
N ASP A 704 -29.33 2.70 -16.47
CA ASP A 704 -30.03 1.50 -16.04
C ASP A 704 -29.09 0.28 -16.17
N GLY A 705 -29.02 -0.55 -15.13
CA GLY A 705 -28.26 -1.80 -15.18
C GLY A 705 -26.75 -1.70 -14.98
N LEU A 706 -26.22 -0.51 -14.67
CA LEU A 706 -24.82 -0.29 -14.28
C LEU A 706 -24.73 0.04 -12.79
N TYR A 707 -23.88 -0.67 -12.07
CA TYR A 707 -23.67 -0.50 -10.63
C TYR A 707 -22.18 -0.29 -10.35
N VAL A 708 -21.85 0.40 -9.26
CA VAL A 708 -20.50 0.41 -8.68
C VAL A 708 -20.58 -0.21 -7.30
N VAL A 709 -19.83 -1.29 -7.05
CA VAL A 709 -19.86 -2.01 -5.78
C VAL A 709 -18.43 -2.27 -5.31
N ASP A 710 -17.83 -1.23 -4.73
CA ASP A 710 -16.53 -1.25 -4.06
C ASP A 710 -16.39 -0.05 -3.11
N ALA A 711 -15.21 0.15 -2.51
CA ALA A 711 -14.98 1.22 -1.53
C ALA A 711 -15.14 2.66 -2.09
N SER A 712 -15.20 2.82 -3.41
CA SER A 712 -15.45 4.12 -4.05
C SER A 712 -16.82 4.68 -3.70
N VAL A 713 -17.79 3.85 -3.27
CA VAL A 713 -19.15 4.33 -2.97
C VAL A 713 -19.31 4.93 -1.58
N PHE A 714 -18.27 4.91 -0.75
CA PHE A 714 -18.37 5.39 0.64
C PHE A 714 -18.78 6.88 0.69
N PRO A 715 -19.69 7.28 1.60
CA PRO A 715 -20.07 8.69 1.75
C PRO A 715 -18.91 9.59 2.22
N SER A 716 -18.09 9.10 3.14
CA SER A 716 -16.87 9.74 3.64
C SER A 716 -15.87 8.70 4.20
N ALA A 717 -14.76 9.16 4.76
CA ALA A 717 -13.81 8.33 5.49
C ALA A 717 -14.49 7.52 6.61
N SER A 718 -14.22 6.22 6.69
CA SER A 718 -14.91 5.29 7.60
C SER A 718 -14.38 5.31 9.05
N GLY A 719 -13.21 5.89 9.29
CA GLY A 719 -12.51 5.88 10.58
C GLY A 719 -11.90 4.53 10.96
N VAL A 720 -12.08 3.49 10.14
CA VAL A 720 -11.54 2.13 10.36
C VAL A 720 -11.04 1.53 9.04
N ASN A 721 -10.42 0.34 9.06
CA ASN A 721 -10.03 -0.32 7.81
C ASN A 721 -11.28 -0.62 6.94
N PRO A 722 -11.30 -0.25 5.65
CA PRO A 722 -12.53 -0.20 4.85
C PRO A 722 -13.02 -1.57 4.36
N MET A 723 -12.28 -2.66 4.57
CA MET A 723 -12.61 -3.98 4.02
C MET A 723 -14.00 -4.45 4.43
N VAL A 724 -14.27 -4.49 5.74
CA VAL A 724 -15.53 -5.02 6.29
C VAL A 724 -16.71 -4.15 5.86
N THR A 725 -16.56 -2.83 5.95
CA THR A 725 -17.57 -1.86 5.51
C THR A 725 -17.90 -2.01 4.02
N ASN A 726 -16.87 -2.17 3.17
CA ASN A 726 -17.02 -2.34 1.73
C ASN A 726 -17.77 -3.63 1.40
N MET A 727 -17.36 -4.74 2.01
CA MET A 727 -18.02 -6.03 1.85
C MET A 727 -19.47 -6.00 2.34
N ALA A 728 -19.78 -5.27 3.43
CA ALA A 728 -21.15 -5.13 3.93
C ALA A 728 -22.05 -4.31 2.99
N ILE A 729 -21.53 -3.23 2.40
CA ILE A 729 -22.25 -2.47 1.35
C ILE A 729 -22.49 -3.38 0.13
N ALA A 730 -21.49 -4.18 -0.26
CA ALA A 730 -21.62 -5.13 -1.36
C ALA A 730 -22.65 -6.23 -1.08
N ASP A 731 -22.69 -6.78 0.13
CA ASP A 731 -23.70 -7.74 0.55
C ASP A 731 -25.12 -7.16 0.46
N TRP A 732 -25.31 -5.91 0.87
CA TRP A 732 -26.60 -5.24 0.73
C TRP A 732 -27.00 -5.03 -0.73
N ALA A 733 -26.15 -4.34 -1.51
CA ALA A 733 -26.45 -3.96 -2.88
C ALA A 733 -26.71 -5.19 -3.77
N SER A 734 -25.89 -6.23 -3.63
CA SER A 734 -26.01 -7.46 -4.43
C SER A 734 -27.29 -8.25 -4.10
N ARG A 735 -27.72 -8.32 -2.84
CA ARG A 735 -29.00 -8.97 -2.47
C ARG A 735 -30.21 -8.18 -2.96
N ASN A 736 -30.16 -6.85 -2.93
CA ASN A 736 -31.21 -6.02 -3.54
C ASN A 736 -31.28 -6.25 -5.05
N LEU A 737 -30.14 -6.28 -5.72
CA LEU A 737 -30.07 -6.57 -7.15
C LEU A 737 -30.60 -7.97 -7.48
N ALA A 738 -30.21 -9.00 -6.71
CA ALA A 738 -30.73 -10.36 -6.88
C ALA A 738 -32.26 -10.41 -6.79
N ARG A 739 -32.86 -9.73 -5.79
CA ARG A 739 -34.32 -9.63 -5.67
C ARG A 739 -34.95 -8.95 -6.88
N ALA A 740 -34.42 -7.81 -7.30
CA ALA A 740 -34.92 -7.07 -8.46
C ALA A 740 -34.82 -7.86 -9.78
N MET A 741 -33.81 -8.70 -9.91
CA MET A 741 -33.65 -9.60 -11.06
C MET A 741 -34.56 -10.84 -10.97
N GLY A 742 -34.84 -11.33 -9.75
CA GLY A 742 -35.74 -12.46 -9.49
C GLY A 742 -37.22 -12.15 -9.74
N THR A 743 -37.69 -10.95 -9.41
CA THR A 743 -39.07 -10.50 -9.66
C THR A 743 -39.44 -10.44 -11.15
N GLY A 744 -38.45 -10.47 -12.05
CA GLY A 744 -38.68 -10.54 -13.50
C GLY A 744 -38.97 -11.95 -14.05
N ARG A 745 -38.83 -13.02 -13.24
CA ARG A 745 -39.01 -14.41 -13.68
C ARG A 745 -40.32 -15.08 -13.21
N GLY A 746 -41.14 -14.42 -12.39
CA GLY A 746 -42.25 -15.11 -11.68
C GLY A 746 -43.60 -14.40 -11.59
N GLU A 747 -43.72 -13.11 -11.87
CA GLU A 747 -45.02 -12.43 -11.75
C GLU A 747 -45.37 -11.72 -13.06
N GLY A 748 -46.16 -12.40 -13.89
CA GLY A 748 -47.02 -11.73 -14.84
C GLY A 748 -47.81 -10.66 -14.08
N ARG A 749 -47.76 -9.42 -14.59
CA ARG A 749 -48.62 -8.29 -14.17
C ARG A 749 -50.04 -8.79 -13.90
N MET A 750 -50.39 -9.01 -12.64
CA MET A 750 -51.77 -8.82 -12.21
C MET A 750 -51.97 -7.31 -12.09
N ALA A 751 -52.59 -6.77 -13.13
CA ALA A 751 -53.09 -5.41 -13.15
C ALA A 751 -53.96 -5.17 -11.90
N ARG A 752 -53.60 -4.16 -11.11
CA ARG A 752 -54.53 -3.58 -10.14
C ARG A 752 -55.44 -2.63 -10.91
N LEU A 753 -56.71 -3.02 -11.01
CA LEU A 753 -57.86 -2.13 -11.18
C LEU A 753 -58.02 -1.24 -9.95
#